data_AF-A0A0R0IYV9-F1
#
_entry.id   AF-A0A0R0IYV9-F1
#
_cell.length_a   1.000
_cell.length_b   1.000
_cell.length_c   1.000
_cell.angle_alpha   90.00
_cell.angle_beta   90.00
_cell.angle_gamma   90.00
#
_symmetry.space_group_name_H-M   'P 1'
#
loop_
_entity.id
_entity.type
_entity.pdbx_description
1 polymer ?
#
loop_
_entity_poly.entity_id
_entity_poly.type
_entity_poly.pdbx_seq_one_letter_code
_entity_poly.pdbx_strand_id
1 'polypeptide(L)'
;MSQSIFHQTVLCQTQTVAEHRSKVSSLSVSANKGKKNLFLAPTNFRGNRLCVRKRKLAMGRHHHRHVDAVPRAVLTTNPASELSGKFNLDGNIELQVAVSSSEPGAARQVDIKVSYNSDSLFLHWGVVRDQPGKWVLPSHHPDGTKNYKNRALRTPFVKSDSGSFLKIEIDDPAAQAIEFLILDEAKNKWFKNKGENFHIKLPVKSKLSQEVSVPEDLVQIQAYLRWERKGKQMYTPEQEKEEYEAARNELFEEVARGTSVQDLRAKLTKKTKAAEVKEPSVSETKTIPDELVQIQAFIRWEKAGKPNYSQEQQLMEFEEARKELLAELEKGASLDEIRKKITKGEIQTKVAKQLKTKKYFRAERIQRKKRDLVQLINRNVAENIVEQVIDAPKALTVIEHYANAREEYESGPVLNKTIYKLGDNDLLVLVTKDAGKIKVHLATDSKKPFTLHWALSRTSEEWLVPPATALPPGSVTMNEAAETPFKAGSSSHPSYEVQSLDIEVDDDTFKGIPFVILSDGEWIKNNGSNFYIEFGGKKQIQKDFGDGKGTAKFLLNKIAEMESEAQKSFMHRFNIASDLIDEAKNAGQQGLAGILVWMRFMATRQLIWNKNYNVKPREISKAQDRLTDLLQDVYASYPQYREIVRMILSTVGRGGEGDVGQRIRDEILVIQRNNDCKGGMMEEWHQKLHNNTSPDDVVICQALIDYINSDFDIGVYWKTLNANGITKERLLSYDRAIHSEPNFRRDQKEGLLRDLGNYMRTLKAVHSGADLESAISNCMGYKSEGQGFMVGVQINPVPGLPNGFPELLEFVAEHVEEKNVEPLLEGLLEARQELQPSLSKSQSRLKDLIFLDVALDSTVRTAVERSYEELNNAGPEKIMYFISLVLENLALSSDDNEDLIYCLKGLVSTTLL
;
A
#
# COMPACT_ATOMS: atom_id res chain seq x y z
N MET A 1 -62.39 10.24 30.75
CA MET A 1 -61.65 11.47 30.38
C MET A 1 -60.18 11.13 30.58
N SER A 2 -59.24 11.21 29.66
CA SER A 2 -59.14 11.72 28.29
C SER A 2 -58.17 10.80 27.52
N GLN A 3 -58.35 10.74 26.20
CA GLN A 3 -57.95 9.65 25.32
C GLN A 3 -56.47 9.66 24.91
N SER A 4 -55.96 8.43 24.82
CA SER A 4 -54.75 8.01 24.10
C SER A 4 -54.98 8.09 22.58
N ILE A 5 -54.00 8.62 21.84
CA ILE A 5 -53.89 8.44 20.39
C ILE A 5 -52.44 8.06 20.07
N PHE A 6 -52.28 6.80 19.66
CA PHE A 6 -51.14 6.27 18.92
C PHE A 6 -51.03 6.93 17.55
N HIS A 7 -49.81 7.24 17.11
CA HIS A 7 -49.50 7.44 15.69
C HIS A 7 -48.29 6.57 15.28
N GLN A 8 -48.56 5.64 14.37
CA GLN A 8 -47.58 4.92 13.54
C GLN A 8 -47.12 5.80 12.37
N THR A 9 -45.93 5.47 11.82
CA THR A 9 -45.40 5.50 10.41
C THR A 9 -43.93 5.99 10.49
N VAL A 10 -42.83 5.22 10.34
CA VAL A 10 -42.28 4.32 9.29
C VAL A 10 -41.78 5.02 8.01
N LEU A 11 -40.53 4.67 7.62
CA LEU A 11 -39.84 4.74 6.31
C LEU A 11 -38.87 5.89 5.99
N CYS A 12 -37.63 5.44 5.83
CA CYS A 12 -36.56 5.94 4.98
C CYS A 12 -37.05 6.30 3.57
N GLN A 13 -36.75 7.51 3.09
CA GLN A 13 -36.73 7.85 1.67
C GLN A 13 -35.47 8.63 1.34
N THR A 14 -34.70 8.05 0.41
CA THR A 14 -33.74 8.72 -0.45
C THR A 14 -34.46 9.76 -1.30
N GLN A 15 -34.13 11.04 -1.14
CA GLN A 15 -34.55 12.10 -2.08
C GLN A 15 -33.41 12.47 -3.01
N THR A 16 -33.58 12.06 -4.26
CA THR A 16 -33.01 12.69 -5.45
C THR A 16 -33.80 13.98 -5.71
N VAL A 17 -33.11 15.12 -5.76
CA VAL A 17 -33.71 16.41 -6.13
C VAL A 17 -33.62 16.56 -7.65
N ALA A 18 -34.76 16.42 -8.32
CA ALA A 18 -34.99 16.98 -9.64
C ALA A 18 -36.06 18.07 -9.48
N GLU A 19 -35.66 19.33 -9.68
CA GLU A 19 -36.58 20.45 -9.79
C GLU A 19 -37.46 20.29 -11.03
N HIS A 20 -38.78 20.44 -10.90
CA HIS A 20 -39.53 21.13 -11.94
C HIS A 20 -40.86 21.72 -11.44
N ARG A 21 -41.04 22.98 -11.83
CA ARG A 21 -42.17 23.88 -11.58
C ARG A 21 -43.54 23.28 -11.92
N SER A 22 -44.51 23.67 -11.10
CA SER A 22 -45.94 23.45 -11.24
C SER A 22 -46.57 24.20 -12.42
N LYS A 23 -47.57 23.58 -13.06
CA LYS A 23 -48.80 24.21 -13.59
C LYS A 23 -49.91 23.18 -13.88
N VAL A 24 -50.95 23.32 -13.05
CA VAL A 24 -52.41 23.03 -13.09
C VAL A 24 -53.09 22.34 -14.30
N SER A 25 -54.15 21.59 -13.93
CA SER A 25 -55.33 21.06 -14.68
C SER A 25 -55.15 19.65 -15.27
N SER A 26 -56.12 18.73 -15.34
CA SER A 26 -57.47 18.52 -14.78
C SER A 26 -58.01 17.18 -15.38
N LEU A 27 -58.91 16.48 -14.69
CA LEU A 27 -59.88 15.47 -15.20
C LEU A 27 -59.42 14.00 -15.46
N SER A 28 -59.79 13.14 -14.50
CA SER A 28 -60.59 11.89 -14.59
C SER A 28 -60.54 10.98 -15.84
N VAL A 29 -60.31 9.66 -15.65
CA VAL A 29 -61.31 8.56 -15.72
C VAL A 29 -60.62 7.18 -15.72
N SER A 30 -61.27 6.26 -14.99
CA SER A 30 -61.13 4.81 -14.81
C SER A 30 -60.78 3.94 -16.05
N ALA A 31 -60.03 2.83 -15.84
CA ALA A 31 -60.52 1.44 -16.03
C ALA A 31 -59.40 0.38 -16.17
N ASN A 32 -59.68 -0.78 -15.56
CA ASN A 32 -58.94 -2.05 -15.51
C ASN A 32 -58.49 -2.67 -16.85
N LYS A 33 -57.35 -3.39 -16.84
CA LYS A 33 -57.23 -4.84 -17.16
C LYS A 33 -55.77 -5.32 -17.09
N GLY A 34 -55.56 -6.47 -16.45
CA GLY A 34 -54.25 -7.09 -16.29
C GLY A 34 -53.77 -7.93 -17.48
N LYS A 35 -52.47 -8.22 -17.50
CA LYS A 35 -51.85 -9.49 -17.92
C LYS A 35 -50.36 -9.51 -17.59
N LYS A 36 -49.90 -10.69 -17.18
CA LYS A 36 -48.51 -11.10 -16.91
C LYS A 36 -47.62 -10.91 -18.14
N ASN A 37 -46.37 -10.44 -17.94
CA ASN A 37 -45.14 -11.20 -18.29
C ASN A 37 -43.85 -10.35 -18.31
N LEU A 38 -42.78 -11.03 -17.88
CA LEU A 38 -41.35 -10.92 -18.25
C LEU A 38 -40.52 -9.69 -17.86
N PHE A 39 -39.49 -10.01 -17.06
CA PHE A 39 -38.20 -9.32 -16.98
C PHE A 39 -37.58 -9.15 -18.37
N LEU A 40 -37.22 -7.91 -18.72
CA LEU A 40 -36.32 -7.58 -19.82
C LEU A 40 -35.36 -6.47 -19.38
N ALA A 41 -34.07 -6.82 -19.34
CA ALA A 41 -32.96 -5.88 -19.33
C ALA A 41 -32.88 -5.14 -20.67
N PRO A 42 -32.46 -3.86 -20.72
CA PRO A 42 -32.25 -3.18 -21.98
C PRO A 42 -30.82 -3.44 -22.49
N THR A 43 -30.76 -4.21 -23.56
CA THR A 43 -29.73 -4.11 -24.60
C THR A 43 -29.98 -2.82 -25.40
N ASN A 44 -28.93 -2.06 -25.74
CA ASN A 44 -28.57 -1.77 -27.13
C ASN A 44 -27.48 -0.69 -27.26
N PHE A 45 -26.34 -1.16 -27.75
CA PHE A 45 -25.38 -0.47 -28.61
C PHE A 45 -26.05 0.25 -29.80
N ARG A 46 -25.59 1.46 -30.14
CA ARG A 46 -25.38 1.90 -31.54
C ARG A 46 -24.16 2.81 -31.62
N GLY A 47 -23.17 2.36 -32.40
CA GLY A 47 -22.02 3.15 -32.81
C GLY A 47 -22.27 3.89 -34.12
N ASN A 48 -21.35 4.82 -34.44
CA ASN A 48 -21.12 5.30 -35.79
C ASN A 48 -19.64 5.15 -36.12
N ARG A 49 -19.39 4.43 -37.23
CA ARG A 49 -18.09 4.20 -37.88
C ARG A 49 -17.73 5.38 -38.78
N LEU A 50 -16.43 5.68 -38.92
CA LEU A 50 -15.84 6.00 -40.24
C LEU A 50 -14.47 5.33 -40.41
N CYS A 51 -14.23 4.87 -41.64
CA CYS A 51 -13.26 3.88 -42.09
C CYS A 51 -11.81 4.38 -42.27
N VAL A 52 -10.85 3.47 -42.14
CA VAL A 52 -9.56 3.52 -42.87
C VAL A 52 -9.31 2.20 -43.61
N ARG A 53 -8.91 2.35 -44.88
CA ARG A 53 -8.67 1.33 -45.93
C ARG A 53 -7.50 0.38 -45.61
N LYS A 54 -7.67 -0.91 -45.93
CA LYS A 54 -6.60 -1.92 -46.11
C LYS A 54 -6.09 -1.96 -47.56
N ARG A 55 -4.80 -2.30 -47.77
CA ARG A 55 -4.28 -3.24 -48.80
C ARG A 55 -3.01 -3.91 -48.25
N LYS A 56 -2.99 -5.22 -47.96
CA LYS A 56 -2.87 -6.45 -48.80
C LYS A 56 -1.40 -6.80 -49.15
N LEU A 57 -0.93 -7.95 -48.67
CA LEU A 57 0.02 -8.85 -49.36
C LEU A 57 -0.21 -10.31 -48.89
N ALA A 58 -0.01 -11.24 -49.81
CA ALA A 58 -0.54 -12.61 -49.83
C ALA A 58 0.56 -13.68 -49.61
N MET A 59 0.08 -14.92 -49.36
CA MET A 59 0.83 -16.14 -49.02
C MET A 59 1.78 -16.71 -50.10
N GLY A 60 2.77 -17.50 -49.66
CA GLY A 60 3.44 -18.53 -50.45
C GLY A 60 4.20 -19.54 -49.56
N ARG A 61 4.04 -20.85 -49.82
CA ARG A 61 4.51 -22.00 -49.01
C ARG A 61 5.76 -22.69 -49.59
N HIS A 62 6.35 -23.58 -48.75
CA HIS A 62 7.01 -24.89 -49.04
C HIS A 62 8.57 -25.01 -49.15
N HIS A 63 9.16 -25.67 -48.12
CA HIS A 63 9.94 -26.94 -48.14
C HIS A 63 11.49 -27.02 -48.33
N HIS A 64 12.11 -27.81 -47.42
CA HIS A 64 13.21 -28.80 -47.55
C HIS A 64 14.72 -28.45 -47.39
N ARG A 65 15.22 -28.71 -46.17
CA ARG A 65 16.33 -29.58 -45.66
C ARG A 65 17.57 -29.98 -46.55
N HIS A 66 18.75 -29.50 -46.11
CA HIS A 66 20.07 -30.15 -45.84
C HIS A 66 21.11 -30.63 -46.91
N VAL A 67 22.40 -30.38 -46.53
CA VAL A 67 23.72 -31.08 -46.74
C VAL A 67 24.80 -30.46 -47.68
N ASP A 68 25.89 -30.01 -47.03
CA ASP A 68 27.36 -30.02 -47.25
C ASP A 68 28.05 -30.20 -48.62
N ALA A 69 29.05 -29.34 -48.93
CA ALA A 69 30.51 -29.62 -48.90
C ALA A 69 31.38 -28.49 -49.55
N VAL A 70 32.68 -28.49 -49.24
CA VAL A 70 33.69 -27.39 -49.20
C VAL A 70 34.59 -27.32 -50.47
N PRO A 71 35.26 -26.18 -50.82
CA PRO A 71 36.74 -26.06 -50.64
C PRO A 71 37.29 -24.67 -50.20
N ARG A 72 38.52 -24.69 -49.64
CA ARG A 72 39.35 -23.64 -48.98
C ARG A 72 40.09 -22.66 -49.94
N ALA A 73 40.45 -21.45 -49.48
CA ALA A 73 41.85 -20.94 -49.30
C ALA A 73 41.95 -19.40 -49.07
N VAL A 74 43.08 -18.97 -48.51
CA VAL A 74 43.38 -17.78 -47.65
C VAL A 74 44.03 -16.60 -48.40
N LEU A 75 43.81 -15.34 -47.96
CA LEU A 75 44.83 -14.26 -47.88
C LEU A 75 44.43 -13.19 -46.84
N THR A 76 45.44 -12.60 -46.20
CA THR A 76 45.48 -11.87 -44.91
C THR A 76 45.27 -10.34 -44.99
N THR A 77 44.53 -9.74 -44.05
CA THR A 77 44.65 -8.31 -43.66
C THR A 77 44.29 -8.07 -42.18
N ASN A 78 45.01 -7.15 -41.52
CA ASN A 78 44.94 -6.68 -40.12
C ASN A 78 43.55 -6.67 -39.43
N PRO A 79 43.46 -6.93 -38.10
CA PRO A 79 42.21 -6.76 -37.35
C PRO A 79 41.81 -5.28 -37.30
N ALA A 80 40.59 -4.99 -37.73
CA ALA A 80 40.00 -3.66 -37.82
C ALA A 80 39.62 -3.10 -36.43
N SER A 81 39.88 -1.81 -36.18
CA SER A 81 39.35 -1.07 -35.02
C SER A 81 37.82 -1.03 -35.07
N GLU A 82 37.14 -1.40 -33.99
CA GLU A 82 35.68 -1.33 -33.89
C GLU A 82 35.23 0.11 -33.59
N LEU A 83 34.37 0.65 -34.46
CA LEU A 83 33.73 1.96 -34.25
C LEU A 83 32.71 1.85 -33.11
N SER A 84 33.01 2.43 -31.95
CA SER A 84 32.23 2.28 -30.72
C SER A 84 31.11 3.32 -30.60
N GLY A 85 31.26 4.50 -31.22
CA GLY A 85 30.20 5.50 -31.25
C GLY A 85 30.47 6.68 -32.19
N LYS A 86 29.39 7.22 -32.77
CA LYS A 86 29.39 8.46 -33.56
C LYS A 86 28.31 9.39 -33.02
N PHE A 87 28.69 10.60 -32.61
CA PHE A 87 27.82 11.57 -31.96
C PHE A 87 27.86 12.91 -32.69
N ASN A 88 26.74 13.62 -32.75
CA ASN A 88 26.70 15.02 -33.20
C ASN A 88 26.75 15.92 -31.96
N LEU A 89 27.77 16.78 -31.86
CA LEU A 89 28.00 17.62 -30.69
C LEU A 89 27.21 18.92 -30.75
N ASP A 90 27.22 19.58 -31.90
CA ASP A 90 26.49 20.83 -32.16
C ASP A 90 26.57 21.18 -33.66
N GLY A 91 25.43 21.32 -34.34
CA GLY A 91 25.36 21.61 -35.77
C GLY A 91 26.04 20.56 -36.67
N ASN A 92 27.11 20.96 -37.37
CA ASN A 92 27.90 20.11 -38.28
C ASN A 92 29.14 19.47 -37.62
N ILE A 93 29.26 19.51 -36.29
CA ILE A 93 30.41 18.96 -35.56
C ILE A 93 30.14 17.51 -35.16
N GLU A 94 30.91 16.59 -35.74
CA GLU A 94 30.86 15.16 -35.45
C GLU A 94 31.98 14.73 -34.50
N LEU A 95 31.63 13.93 -33.49
CA LEU A 95 32.52 13.19 -32.61
C LEU A 95 32.48 11.72 -33.02
N GLN A 96 33.65 11.12 -33.26
CA GLN A 96 33.81 9.70 -33.54
C GLN A 96 34.72 9.09 -32.49
N VAL A 97 34.32 7.94 -31.97
CA VAL A 97 35.06 7.17 -30.97
C VAL A 97 35.23 5.75 -31.51
N ALA A 98 36.48 5.32 -31.63
CA ALA A 98 36.84 3.94 -31.94
C ALA A 98 37.57 3.32 -30.76
N VAL A 99 37.29 2.05 -30.48
CA VAL A 99 37.96 1.29 -29.43
C VAL A 99 38.63 0.10 -30.09
N SER A 100 39.93 -0.06 -29.86
CA SER A 100 40.72 -1.17 -30.37
C SER A 100 41.47 -1.86 -29.24
N SER A 101 41.43 -3.20 -29.26
CA SER A 101 42.32 -4.01 -28.45
C SER A 101 43.42 -4.57 -29.34
N SER A 102 44.66 -4.13 -29.15
CA SER A 102 45.83 -4.86 -29.68
C SER A 102 46.04 -6.15 -28.87
N GLU A 103 46.80 -7.10 -29.41
CA GLU A 103 47.00 -8.50 -28.99
C GLU A 103 46.84 -8.88 -27.49
N PRO A 104 46.57 -10.18 -27.17
CA PRO A 104 46.24 -10.64 -25.82
C PRO A 104 47.28 -10.26 -24.74
N GLY A 105 47.11 -9.09 -24.11
CA GLY A 105 48.05 -8.57 -23.11
C GLY A 105 48.33 -7.06 -23.19
N ALA A 106 47.99 -6.40 -24.31
CA ALA A 106 48.19 -4.96 -24.48
C ALA A 106 47.09 -4.09 -23.83
N ALA A 107 47.42 -2.83 -23.55
CA ALA A 107 46.49 -1.81 -23.08
C ALA A 107 45.34 -1.59 -24.09
N ARG A 108 44.14 -1.28 -23.59
CA ARG A 108 42.98 -0.98 -24.43
C ARG A 108 43.14 0.43 -24.99
N GLN A 109 43.10 0.60 -26.31
CA GLN A 109 43.27 1.90 -26.95
C GLN A 109 41.91 2.49 -27.34
N VAL A 110 41.67 3.74 -26.94
CA VAL A 110 40.49 4.52 -27.32
C VAL A 110 40.92 5.73 -28.14
N ASP A 111 40.49 5.75 -29.39
CA ASP A 111 40.75 6.83 -30.35
C ASP A 111 39.51 7.73 -30.44
N ILE A 112 39.67 8.99 -30.06
CA ILE A 112 38.61 10.01 -30.09
C ILE A 112 38.96 11.06 -31.15
N LYS A 113 38.09 11.22 -32.15
CA LYS A 113 38.23 12.20 -33.23
C LYS A 113 37.05 13.16 -33.25
N VAL A 114 37.31 14.46 -33.31
CA VAL A 114 36.31 15.52 -33.38
C VAL A 114 36.52 16.31 -34.67
N SER A 115 35.47 16.51 -35.47
CA SER A 115 35.54 17.32 -36.71
C SER A 115 35.57 18.83 -36.46
N TYR A 116 35.99 19.25 -35.26
CA TYR A 116 36.09 20.64 -34.80
C TYR A 116 37.52 20.93 -34.35
N ASN A 117 38.10 21.99 -34.92
CA ASN A 117 39.49 22.39 -34.69
C ASN A 117 39.56 23.61 -33.78
N SER A 118 40.12 23.43 -32.58
CA SER A 118 40.44 24.52 -31.65
C SER A 118 41.76 24.22 -30.94
N ASP A 119 42.58 25.25 -30.71
CA ASP A 119 43.85 25.14 -29.95
C ASP A 119 43.62 24.92 -28.45
N SER A 120 42.39 25.12 -27.97
CA SER A 120 42.00 25.05 -26.56
C SER A 120 40.99 23.93 -26.27
N LEU A 121 40.98 22.88 -27.09
CA LEU A 121 40.06 21.76 -26.91
C LEU A 121 40.64 20.72 -25.94
N PHE A 122 39.89 20.40 -24.89
CA PHE A 122 40.25 19.43 -23.86
C PHE A 122 39.18 18.35 -23.69
N LEU A 123 39.64 17.13 -23.45
CA LEU A 123 38.81 16.04 -22.95
C LEU A 123 38.79 16.08 -21.42
N HIS A 124 37.62 16.20 -20.81
CA HIS A 124 37.43 16.12 -19.38
C HIS A 124 36.86 14.74 -19.01
N TRP A 125 37.64 13.85 -18.39
CA TRP A 125 37.29 12.42 -18.33
C TRP A 125 37.69 11.69 -17.04
N GLY A 126 37.07 10.53 -16.84
CA GLY A 126 37.36 9.55 -15.79
C GLY A 126 36.91 8.14 -16.20
N VAL A 127 37.27 7.13 -15.40
CA VAL A 127 36.97 5.71 -15.66
C VAL A 127 35.96 5.18 -14.66
N VAL A 128 35.04 4.32 -15.09
CA VAL A 128 34.03 3.67 -14.23
C VAL A 128 34.43 2.21 -13.97
N ARG A 129 34.35 1.79 -12.70
CA ARG A 129 34.53 0.41 -12.20
C ARG A 129 33.18 -0.14 -11.70
N ASP A 130 33.09 -1.42 -11.34
CA ASP A 130 31.90 -2.25 -10.96
C ASP A 130 30.78 -1.66 -10.06
N GLN A 131 30.86 -0.41 -9.59
CA GLN A 131 29.80 0.29 -8.87
C GLN A 131 29.18 1.41 -9.72
N PRO A 132 27.85 1.43 -9.94
CA PRO A 132 27.21 2.50 -10.71
C PRO A 132 27.30 3.85 -9.98
N GLY A 133 27.83 4.86 -10.67
CA GLY A 133 27.69 6.28 -10.29
C GLY A 133 28.93 7.01 -9.76
N LYS A 134 30.12 6.40 -9.75
CA LYS A 134 31.36 7.08 -9.33
C LYS A 134 32.52 6.81 -10.29
N TRP A 135 32.82 7.75 -11.18
CA TRP A 135 34.06 7.69 -11.96
C TRP A 135 35.28 7.92 -11.06
N VAL A 136 36.40 7.30 -11.41
CA VAL A 136 37.68 7.39 -10.72
C VAL A 136 38.77 7.83 -11.69
N LEU A 137 39.85 8.40 -11.16
CA LEU A 137 41.01 8.80 -11.96
C LEU A 137 41.77 7.54 -12.41
N PRO A 138 42.02 7.34 -13.71
CA PRO A 138 42.84 6.25 -14.18
C PRO A 138 44.31 6.45 -13.78
N SER A 139 45.02 5.35 -13.59
CA SER A 139 46.44 5.34 -13.21
C SER A 139 47.36 5.75 -14.37
N HIS A 140 46.99 5.42 -15.61
CA HIS A 140 47.71 5.78 -16.83
C HIS A 140 46.94 6.87 -17.60
N HIS A 141 47.64 7.87 -18.12
CA HIS A 141 47.04 8.98 -18.86
C HIS A 141 48.02 9.57 -19.89
N PRO A 142 47.53 10.13 -21.02
CA PRO A 142 48.40 10.71 -22.05
C PRO A 142 49.21 11.91 -21.56
N ASP A 143 50.38 12.13 -22.17
CA ASP A 143 51.25 13.27 -21.87
C ASP A 143 50.52 14.62 -22.05
N GLY A 144 50.79 15.56 -21.15
CA GLY A 144 50.12 16.87 -21.12
C GLY A 144 48.76 16.89 -20.42
N THR A 145 48.32 15.77 -19.83
CA THR A 145 47.10 15.70 -19.01
C THR A 145 47.25 16.45 -17.69
N LYS A 146 46.28 17.30 -17.36
CA LYS A 146 46.20 18.02 -16.07
C LYS A 146 45.15 17.37 -15.16
N ASN A 147 45.53 17.09 -13.93
CA ASN A 147 44.57 16.67 -12.91
C ASN A 147 43.72 17.86 -12.47
N TYR A 148 42.40 17.76 -12.70
CA TYR A 148 41.44 18.80 -12.31
C TYR A 148 40.77 18.42 -10.99
N LYS A 149 41.14 19.14 -9.92
CA LYS A 149 40.53 19.06 -8.58
C LYS A 149 40.51 17.65 -7.97
N ASN A 150 41.42 16.75 -8.35
CA ASN A 150 41.43 15.34 -7.93
C ASN A 150 40.13 14.58 -8.21
N ARG A 151 39.35 15.03 -9.20
CA ARG A 151 38.04 14.46 -9.52
C ARG A 151 37.88 14.03 -10.98
N ALA A 152 38.66 14.61 -11.89
CA ALA A 152 38.70 14.21 -13.30
C ALA A 152 40.02 14.66 -13.96
N LEU A 153 40.37 14.05 -15.09
CA LEU A 153 41.54 14.41 -15.89
C LEU A 153 41.15 15.35 -17.04
N ARG A 154 42.03 16.29 -17.40
CA ARG A 154 41.91 17.14 -18.59
C ARG A 154 43.04 16.87 -19.55
N THR A 155 42.75 16.31 -20.71
CA THR A 155 43.75 15.95 -21.72
C THR A 155 43.54 16.79 -22.99
N PRO A 156 44.56 17.53 -23.48
CA PRO A 156 44.43 18.36 -24.68
C PRO A 156 44.31 17.49 -25.94
N PHE A 157 43.52 17.94 -26.92
CA PHE A 157 43.47 17.31 -28.23
C PHE A 157 44.64 17.77 -29.12
N VAL A 158 45.12 16.88 -29.99
CA VAL A 158 46.13 17.20 -31.00
C VAL A 158 45.44 17.53 -32.32
N LYS A 159 45.86 18.60 -32.99
CA LYS A 159 45.30 19.01 -34.28
C LYS A 159 45.74 18.07 -35.42
N SER A 160 44.83 17.78 -36.34
CA SER A 160 45.07 17.05 -37.59
C SER A 160 44.31 17.73 -38.74
N ASP A 161 44.72 17.46 -39.98
CA ASP A 161 44.22 18.09 -41.20
C ASP A 161 42.70 17.94 -41.41
N SER A 162 42.07 16.96 -40.75
CA SER A 162 40.63 16.66 -40.84
C SER A 162 39.87 16.76 -39.51
N GLY A 163 40.47 17.36 -38.47
CA GLY A 163 39.86 17.49 -37.14
C GLY A 163 40.87 17.41 -35.99
N SER A 164 40.39 17.47 -34.76
CA SER A 164 41.18 17.25 -33.55
C SER A 164 41.10 15.76 -33.15
N PHE A 165 42.22 15.16 -32.78
CA PHE A 165 42.29 13.75 -32.37
C PHE A 165 42.97 13.60 -31.01
N LEU A 166 42.58 12.57 -30.27
CA LEU A 166 43.18 12.17 -29.00
C LEU A 166 43.18 10.64 -28.89
N LYS A 167 44.30 10.10 -28.42
CA LYS A 167 44.46 8.67 -28.15
C LYS A 167 44.64 8.44 -26.66
N ILE A 168 43.91 7.49 -26.10
CA ILE A 168 43.96 7.14 -24.68
C ILE A 168 44.25 5.65 -24.58
N GLU A 169 45.28 5.30 -23.80
CA GLU A 169 45.60 3.92 -23.46
C GLU A 169 45.12 3.63 -22.04
N ILE A 170 44.31 2.57 -21.91
CA ILE A 170 43.76 2.11 -20.63
C ILE A 170 44.29 0.73 -20.32
N ASP A 171 45.17 0.74 -19.32
CA ASP A 171 45.93 -0.40 -18.84
C ASP A 171 45.24 -1.05 -17.64
N ASP A 172 44.16 -0.44 -17.12
CA ASP A 172 43.41 -0.91 -15.97
C ASP A 172 42.42 -2.02 -16.38
N PRO A 173 42.64 -3.28 -15.97
CA PRO A 173 41.74 -4.38 -16.31
C PRO A 173 40.35 -4.23 -15.65
N ALA A 174 40.24 -3.50 -14.54
CA ALA A 174 38.98 -3.25 -13.82
C ALA A 174 38.15 -2.09 -14.40
N ALA A 175 38.70 -1.37 -15.39
CA ALA A 175 37.98 -0.34 -16.13
C ALA A 175 36.91 -0.96 -17.03
N GLN A 176 35.64 -0.62 -16.78
CA GLN A 176 34.50 -1.10 -17.57
C GLN A 176 33.99 -0.07 -18.58
N ALA A 177 34.13 1.22 -18.27
CA ALA A 177 33.72 2.30 -19.15
C ALA A 177 34.54 3.58 -18.93
N ILE A 178 34.54 4.47 -19.93
CA ILE A 178 35.06 5.84 -19.84
C ILE A 178 33.87 6.79 -19.85
N GLU A 179 33.85 7.73 -18.90
CA GLU A 179 32.93 8.86 -18.92
C GLU A 179 33.68 10.17 -19.18
N PHE A 180 33.18 10.99 -20.10
CA PHE A 180 33.85 12.21 -20.51
C PHE A 180 32.93 13.34 -21.01
N LEU A 181 33.50 14.53 -21.07
CA LEU A 181 32.97 15.75 -21.65
C LEU A 181 34.04 16.41 -22.53
N ILE A 182 33.63 17.21 -23.51
CA ILE A 182 34.57 18.00 -24.32
C ILE A 182 34.42 19.48 -23.95
N LEU A 183 35.53 20.13 -23.66
CA LEU A 183 35.61 21.52 -23.25
C LEU A 183 36.45 22.31 -24.24
N ASP A 184 35.90 23.40 -24.78
CA ASP A 184 36.68 24.42 -25.49
C ASP A 184 36.96 25.58 -24.52
N GLU A 185 38.17 25.65 -23.97
CA GLU A 185 38.51 26.62 -22.92
C GLU A 185 38.47 28.08 -23.42
N ALA A 186 38.88 28.37 -24.66
CA ALA A 186 38.86 29.74 -25.18
C ALA A 186 37.44 30.31 -25.34
N LYS A 187 36.44 29.43 -25.56
CA LYS A 187 35.02 29.81 -25.70
C LYS A 187 34.20 29.51 -24.45
N ASN A 188 34.83 28.95 -23.41
CA ASN A 188 34.19 28.41 -22.22
C ASN A 188 32.96 27.52 -22.53
N LYS A 189 33.04 26.71 -23.60
CA LYS A 189 31.92 25.93 -24.13
C LYS A 189 32.08 24.45 -23.79
N TRP A 190 31.05 23.87 -23.21
CA TRP A 190 30.99 22.44 -22.85
C TRP A 190 30.08 21.71 -23.82
N PHE A 191 30.61 20.68 -24.47
CA PHE A 191 29.82 19.76 -25.27
C PHE A 191 29.38 18.58 -24.40
N LYS A 192 28.06 18.35 -24.35
CA LYS A 192 27.38 17.30 -23.57
C LYS A 192 26.51 16.45 -24.48
N ASN A 193 26.26 15.21 -24.11
CA ASN A 193 25.35 14.32 -24.82
C ASN A 193 23.92 14.51 -24.32
N LYS A 194 23.11 15.35 -24.99
CA LYS A 194 21.70 15.62 -24.61
C LYS A 194 21.51 16.01 -23.13
N GLY A 195 22.48 16.71 -22.55
CA GLY A 195 22.46 17.15 -21.14
C GLY A 195 23.28 16.28 -20.18
N GLU A 196 23.69 15.08 -20.60
CA GLU A 196 24.48 14.12 -19.81
C GLU A 196 25.94 14.00 -20.29
N ASN A 197 26.77 13.27 -19.55
CA ASN A 197 28.16 12.96 -19.91
C ASN A 197 28.20 11.91 -21.04
N PHE A 198 29.23 11.94 -21.87
CA PHE A 198 29.45 10.84 -22.83
C PHE A 198 29.95 9.61 -22.08
N HIS A 199 29.44 8.43 -22.44
CA HIS A 199 29.78 7.16 -21.80
C HIS A 199 30.16 6.13 -22.86
N ILE A 200 31.38 5.59 -22.79
CA ILE A 200 31.90 4.55 -23.71
C ILE A 200 32.17 3.28 -22.92
N LYS A 201 31.54 2.17 -23.30
CA LYS A 201 31.83 0.85 -22.72
C LYS A 201 33.11 0.28 -23.33
N LEU A 202 34.02 -0.19 -22.48
CA LEU A 202 35.24 -0.86 -22.92
C LEU A 202 34.92 -2.35 -23.14
N PRO A 203 35.46 -3.00 -24.19
CA PRO A 203 35.29 -4.43 -24.40
C PRO A 203 35.95 -5.18 -23.23
N VAL A 204 35.11 -5.80 -22.41
CA VAL A 204 35.54 -6.71 -21.35
C VAL A 204 35.91 -8.01 -22.03
N LYS A 205 37.14 -8.52 -21.78
CA LYS A 205 37.52 -9.87 -22.21
C LYS A 205 36.48 -10.81 -21.62
N SER A 206 35.61 -11.38 -22.45
CA SER A 206 34.82 -12.56 -22.09
C SER A 206 35.82 -13.70 -21.92
N LYS A 207 36.42 -13.75 -20.73
CA LYS A 207 36.92 -14.99 -20.20
C LYS A 207 35.73 -15.94 -20.26
N LEU A 208 35.82 -16.93 -21.14
CA LEU A 208 35.32 -18.28 -20.85
C LEU A 208 36.10 -18.77 -19.61
N SER A 209 35.84 -18.12 -18.49
CA SER A 209 36.04 -18.63 -17.16
C SER A 209 34.62 -18.76 -16.69
N GLN A 210 34.21 -19.98 -16.32
CA GLN A 210 33.10 -20.12 -15.40
C GLN A 210 33.39 -19.16 -14.25
N GLU A 211 32.67 -18.04 -14.23
CA GLU A 211 32.60 -17.21 -13.05
C GLU A 211 31.82 -18.06 -12.06
N VAL A 212 32.55 -18.89 -11.31
CA VAL A 212 31.96 -19.63 -10.22
C VAL A 212 31.70 -18.60 -9.13
N SER A 213 30.58 -17.89 -9.27
CA SER A 213 30.05 -17.11 -8.16
C SER A 213 29.71 -18.11 -7.08
N VAL A 214 30.36 -18.02 -5.93
CA VAL A 214 29.89 -18.74 -4.73
C VAL A 214 28.49 -18.20 -4.46
N PRO A 215 27.45 -19.05 -4.50
CA PRO A 215 26.09 -18.61 -4.22
C PRO A 215 25.98 -17.97 -2.83
N GLU A 216 25.24 -16.86 -2.75
CA GLU A 216 25.12 -16.03 -1.54
C GLU A 216 24.56 -16.82 -0.35
N ASP A 217 23.74 -17.85 -0.61
CA ASP A 217 23.23 -18.78 0.39
C ASP A 217 24.34 -19.61 1.07
N LEU A 218 25.44 -19.92 0.38
CA LEU A 218 26.59 -20.63 0.98
C LEU A 218 27.44 -19.69 1.85
N VAL A 219 27.61 -18.44 1.42
CA VAL A 219 28.33 -17.39 2.17
C VAL A 219 27.65 -17.14 3.51
N GLN A 220 26.31 -17.07 3.51
CA GLN A 220 25.51 -16.91 4.72
C GLN A 220 25.66 -18.09 5.69
N ILE A 221 25.69 -19.34 5.19
CA ILE A 221 25.89 -20.54 6.02
C ILE A 221 27.32 -20.58 6.61
N GLN A 222 28.34 -20.20 5.84
CA GLN A 222 29.72 -20.16 6.32
C GLN A 222 29.94 -19.02 7.34
N ALA A 223 29.33 -17.85 7.13
CA ALA A 223 29.36 -16.73 8.08
C ALA A 223 28.74 -17.13 9.43
N TYR A 224 27.61 -17.86 9.40
CA TYR A 224 26.99 -18.43 10.60
C TYR A 224 27.90 -19.44 11.32
N LEU A 225 28.56 -20.35 10.58
CA LEU A 225 29.50 -21.32 11.17
C LEU A 225 30.74 -20.63 11.78
N ARG A 226 31.19 -19.49 11.22
CA ARG A 226 32.26 -18.67 11.81
C ARG A 226 31.79 -18.02 13.11
N TRP A 227 30.59 -17.46 13.13
CA TRP A 227 29.98 -16.88 14.33
C TRP A 227 29.81 -17.90 15.45
N GLU A 228 29.39 -19.12 15.12
CA GLU A 228 29.26 -20.22 16.08
C GLU A 228 30.62 -20.65 16.66
N ARG A 229 31.66 -20.80 15.81
CA ARG A 229 33.03 -21.10 16.27
C ARG A 229 33.64 -20.00 17.14
N LYS A 230 33.24 -18.75 16.93
CA LYS A 230 33.66 -17.60 17.75
C LYS A 230 32.82 -17.44 19.03
N GLY A 231 31.91 -18.37 19.32
CA GLY A 231 31.15 -18.41 20.56
C GLY A 231 29.94 -17.48 20.59
N LYS A 232 29.34 -17.19 19.42
CA LYS A 232 28.08 -16.43 19.28
C LYS A 232 28.14 -15.03 19.91
N GLN A 233 29.23 -14.32 19.66
CA GLN A 233 29.44 -12.94 20.16
C GLN A 233 28.51 -11.94 19.45
N MET A 234 28.15 -10.85 20.12
CA MET A 234 27.39 -9.76 19.50
C MET A 234 28.32 -8.89 18.65
N TYR A 235 27.96 -8.68 17.37
CA TYR A 235 28.71 -7.83 16.43
C TYR A 235 28.00 -6.49 16.19
N THR A 236 28.78 -5.46 15.88
CA THR A 236 28.26 -4.22 15.28
C THR A 236 28.04 -4.39 13.76
N PRO A 237 27.23 -3.55 13.10
CA PRO A 237 26.93 -3.69 11.65
C PRO A 237 28.18 -3.71 10.76
N GLU A 238 29.24 -3.00 11.15
CA GLU A 238 30.51 -2.97 10.43
C GLU A 238 31.30 -4.27 10.60
N GLN A 239 31.28 -4.86 11.80
CA GLN A 239 31.93 -6.13 12.11
C GLN A 239 31.21 -7.32 11.49
N GLU A 240 29.87 -7.28 11.43
CA GLU A 240 29.05 -8.28 10.75
C GLU A 240 29.38 -8.32 9.25
N LYS A 241 29.54 -7.16 8.63
CA LYS A 241 29.95 -7.05 7.22
C LYS A 241 31.36 -7.59 6.99
N GLU A 242 32.30 -7.33 7.89
CA GLU A 242 33.68 -7.83 7.78
C GLU A 242 33.75 -9.36 7.90
N GLU A 243 33.01 -9.96 8.84
CA GLU A 243 32.94 -11.42 8.98
C GLU A 243 32.20 -12.08 7.79
N TYR A 244 31.20 -11.40 7.24
CA TYR A 244 30.48 -11.84 6.05
C TYR A 244 31.38 -11.84 4.80
N GLU A 245 32.18 -10.78 4.61
CA GLU A 245 33.17 -10.71 3.53
C GLU A 245 34.30 -11.73 3.72
N ALA A 246 34.73 -11.98 4.96
CA ALA A 246 35.70 -13.03 5.26
C ALA A 246 35.16 -14.45 4.96
N ALA A 247 33.89 -14.71 5.26
CA ALA A 247 33.22 -15.97 4.90
C ALA A 247 33.11 -16.17 3.39
N ARG A 248 32.88 -15.08 2.64
CA ARG A 248 32.85 -15.09 1.18
C ARG A 248 34.20 -15.45 0.58
N ASN A 249 35.27 -14.85 1.12
CA ASN A 249 36.64 -15.09 0.65
C ASN A 249 37.10 -16.54 0.91
N GLU A 250 36.74 -17.16 2.03
CA GLU A 250 37.08 -18.56 2.31
C GLU A 250 36.42 -19.54 1.34
N LEU A 251 35.14 -19.35 1.04
CA LEU A 251 34.44 -20.20 0.07
C LEU A 251 34.96 -19.98 -1.34
N PHE A 252 35.33 -18.74 -1.66
CA PHE A 252 35.96 -18.41 -2.93
C PHE A 252 37.31 -19.10 -3.09
N GLU A 253 38.11 -19.17 -2.04
CA GLU A 253 39.37 -19.93 -2.03
C GLU A 253 39.14 -21.45 -2.16
N GLU A 254 38.11 -22.02 -1.53
CA GLU A 254 37.82 -23.46 -1.67
C GLU A 254 37.34 -23.82 -3.08
N VAL A 255 36.59 -22.93 -3.73
CA VAL A 255 36.26 -23.02 -5.16
C VAL A 255 37.51 -22.88 -6.02
N ALA A 256 38.39 -21.92 -5.71
CA ALA A 256 39.64 -21.71 -6.45
C ALA A 256 40.60 -22.89 -6.35
N ARG A 257 40.55 -23.67 -5.26
CA ARG A 257 41.27 -24.94 -5.10
C ARG A 257 40.66 -26.12 -5.86
N GLY A 258 39.58 -25.91 -6.61
CA GLY A 258 38.95 -26.90 -7.49
C GLY A 258 37.78 -27.65 -6.89
N THR A 259 37.22 -27.20 -5.76
CA THR A 259 36.01 -27.81 -5.16
C THR A 259 34.78 -27.32 -5.90
N SER A 260 33.90 -28.22 -6.35
CA SER A 260 32.66 -27.81 -7.02
C SER A 260 31.68 -27.15 -6.02
N VAL A 261 30.82 -26.26 -6.51
CA VAL A 261 29.78 -25.61 -5.70
C VAL A 261 28.81 -26.63 -5.08
N GLN A 262 28.57 -27.76 -5.75
CA GLN A 262 27.73 -28.85 -5.23
C GLN A 262 28.42 -29.58 -4.06
N ASP A 263 29.75 -29.78 -4.14
CA ASP A 263 30.53 -30.39 -3.07
C ASP A 263 30.66 -29.46 -1.86
N LEU A 264 30.79 -28.14 -2.08
CA LEU A 264 30.74 -27.14 -1.01
C LEU A 264 29.39 -27.16 -0.28
N ARG A 265 28.29 -27.24 -1.04
CA ARG A 265 26.94 -27.36 -0.48
C ARG A 265 26.84 -28.64 0.36
N ALA A 266 27.26 -29.79 -0.16
CA ALA A 266 27.26 -31.05 0.60
C ALA A 266 28.15 -31.02 1.85
N LYS A 267 29.33 -30.37 1.80
CA LYS A 267 30.28 -30.22 2.91
C LYS A 267 29.74 -29.31 4.01
N LEU A 268 29.17 -28.16 3.63
CA LEU A 268 28.57 -27.21 4.57
C LEU A 268 27.33 -27.81 5.23
N THR A 269 26.45 -28.48 4.48
CA THR A 269 25.24 -29.14 5.02
C THR A 269 25.55 -30.39 5.85
N LYS A 270 26.63 -31.14 5.54
CA LYS A 270 27.09 -32.25 6.41
C LYS A 270 27.72 -31.77 7.71
N LYS A 271 28.44 -30.64 7.70
CA LYS A 271 29.03 -30.07 8.92
C LYS A 271 27.97 -29.51 9.88
N THR A 272 26.84 -29.01 9.38
CA THR A 272 25.69 -28.62 10.22
C THR A 272 25.11 -29.82 10.98
N LYS A 273 25.16 -31.04 10.41
CA LYS A 273 24.76 -32.28 11.11
C LYS A 273 25.82 -32.83 12.06
N ALA A 274 27.08 -32.43 11.93
CA ALA A 274 28.19 -32.94 12.74
C ALA A 274 28.55 -32.04 13.94
N ALA A 275 27.92 -30.86 14.05
CA ALA A 275 28.12 -29.90 15.14
C ALA A 275 26.98 -29.90 16.17
N GLU A 276 26.08 -30.89 16.14
CA GLU A 276 25.35 -31.28 17.34
C GLU A 276 26.33 -32.05 18.23
N VAL A 277 26.81 -31.38 19.28
CA VAL A 277 27.54 -32.00 20.38
C VAL A 277 26.72 -33.15 20.93
N LYS A 278 27.30 -34.35 20.89
CA LYS A 278 26.84 -35.54 21.60
C LYS A 278 26.71 -35.23 23.09
N GLU A 279 25.50 -35.26 23.60
CA GLU A 279 25.17 -35.68 24.97
C GLU A 279 23.96 -36.62 24.92
N PRO A 280 23.79 -37.48 25.94
CA PRO A 280 23.67 -38.92 25.77
C PRO A 280 22.33 -39.34 25.18
N SER A 281 22.38 -40.46 24.44
CA SER A 281 21.23 -41.22 23.99
C SER A 281 20.31 -41.55 25.17
N VAL A 282 19.31 -40.70 25.40
CA VAL A 282 18.12 -41.06 26.15
C VAL A 282 17.35 -42.01 25.24
N SER A 283 17.19 -43.24 25.70
CA SER A 283 16.40 -44.29 25.08
C SER A 283 15.13 -43.73 24.45
N GLU A 284 14.97 -43.91 23.13
CA GLU A 284 13.72 -43.71 22.42
C GLU A 284 12.60 -44.44 23.17
N THR A 285 11.79 -43.71 23.93
CA THR A 285 10.51 -44.21 24.36
C THR A 285 9.61 -44.17 23.13
N LYS A 286 9.39 -45.35 22.55
CA LYS A 286 8.49 -45.53 21.41
C LYS A 286 7.09 -45.01 21.79
N THR A 287 6.75 -43.81 21.35
CA THR A 287 5.46 -43.18 21.63
C THR A 287 4.42 -43.64 20.62
N ILE A 288 3.26 -44.09 21.11
CA ILE A 288 2.15 -44.54 20.28
C ILE A 288 1.25 -43.32 20.00
N PRO A 289 0.87 -43.06 18.73
CA PRO A 289 -0.03 -41.97 18.39
C PRO A 289 -1.37 -42.05 19.13
N ASP A 290 -1.83 -40.93 19.71
CA ASP A 290 -3.05 -40.87 20.53
C ASP A 290 -4.31 -41.30 19.76
N GLU A 291 -4.35 -41.13 18.44
CA GLU A 291 -5.44 -41.63 17.60
C GLU A 291 -5.61 -43.16 17.69
N LEU A 292 -4.52 -43.92 17.79
CA LEU A 292 -4.59 -45.38 17.95
C LEU A 292 -5.07 -45.76 19.35
N VAL A 293 -4.66 -44.98 20.36
CA VAL A 293 -5.11 -45.13 21.74
C VAL A 293 -6.61 -44.86 21.86
N GLN A 294 -7.12 -43.82 21.20
CA GLN A 294 -8.56 -43.51 21.15
C GLN A 294 -9.36 -44.65 20.52
N ILE A 295 -8.88 -45.22 19.42
CA ILE A 295 -9.56 -46.34 18.76
C ILE A 295 -9.53 -47.60 19.66
N GLN A 296 -8.43 -47.88 20.34
CA GLN A 296 -8.33 -49.02 21.25
C GLN A 296 -9.22 -48.83 22.50
N ALA A 297 -9.27 -47.63 23.08
CA ALA A 297 -10.16 -47.30 24.19
C ALA A 297 -11.64 -47.49 23.81
N PHE A 298 -12.02 -47.13 22.58
CA PHE A 298 -13.35 -47.37 22.05
C PHE A 298 -13.68 -48.87 21.90
N ILE A 299 -12.72 -49.68 21.43
CA ILE A 299 -12.89 -51.14 21.35
C ILE A 299 -13.11 -51.75 22.74
N ARG A 300 -12.38 -51.27 23.75
CA ARG A 300 -12.56 -51.68 25.15
C ARG A 300 -13.96 -51.31 25.66
N TRP A 301 -14.42 -50.09 25.37
CA TRP A 301 -15.77 -49.63 25.72
C TRP A 301 -16.88 -50.45 25.05
N GLU A 302 -16.74 -50.82 23.76
CA GLU A 302 -17.72 -51.69 23.09
C GLU A 302 -17.72 -53.10 23.69
N LYS A 303 -16.54 -53.68 23.98
CA LYS A 303 -16.42 -55.00 24.62
C LYS A 303 -16.99 -55.03 26.04
N ALA A 304 -16.91 -53.91 26.75
CA ALA A 304 -17.48 -53.74 28.08
C ALA A 304 -19.02 -53.57 28.06
N GLY A 305 -19.66 -53.58 26.89
CA GLY A 305 -21.12 -53.46 26.77
C GLY A 305 -21.65 -52.02 26.80
N LYS A 306 -20.81 -51.03 26.43
CA LYS A 306 -21.15 -49.60 26.37
C LYS A 306 -21.63 -48.99 27.70
N PRO A 307 -20.90 -49.19 28.81
CA PRO A 307 -21.22 -48.54 30.08
C PRO A 307 -21.09 -47.01 29.98
N ASN A 308 -21.83 -46.29 30.81
CA ASN A 308 -21.76 -44.83 30.87
C ASN A 308 -20.68 -44.40 31.87
N TYR A 309 -19.49 -44.00 31.38
CA TYR A 309 -18.33 -43.66 32.20
C TYR A 309 -18.28 -42.17 32.60
N SER A 310 -17.84 -41.88 33.83
CA SER A 310 -17.45 -40.51 34.25
C SER A 310 -16.16 -40.04 33.57
N GLN A 311 -15.84 -38.74 33.59
CA GLN A 311 -14.61 -38.19 32.97
C GLN A 311 -13.32 -38.84 33.50
N GLU A 312 -13.26 -39.11 34.80
CA GLU A 312 -12.12 -39.79 35.43
C GLU A 312 -11.99 -41.26 34.96
N GLN A 313 -13.12 -41.95 34.75
CA GLN A 313 -13.14 -43.32 34.23
C GLN A 313 -12.75 -43.39 32.76
N GLN A 314 -13.12 -42.38 31.96
CA GLN A 314 -12.71 -42.29 30.55
C GLN A 314 -11.19 -42.09 30.41
N LEU A 315 -10.59 -41.27 31.27
CA LEU A 315 -9.14 -41.09 31.32
C LEU A 315 -8.41 -42.36 31.75
N MET A 316 -8.94 -43.10 32.74
CA MET A 316 -8.36 -44.40 33.13
C MET A 316 -8.42 -45.43 31.99
N GLU A 317 -9.54 -45.57 31.30
CA GLU A 317 -9.65 -46.50 30.16
C GLU A 317 -8.77 -46.08 28.97
N PHE A 318 -8.57 -44.77 28.78
CA PHE A 318 -7.65 -44.24 27.78
C PHE A 318 -6.19 -44.60 28.11
N GLU A 319 -5.78 -44.44 29.37
CA GLU A 319 -4.44 -44.84 29.82
C GLU A 319 -4.23 -46.36 29.77
N GLU A 320 -5.24 -47.15 30.09
CA GLU A 320 -5.18 -48.61 29.96
C GLU A 320 -5.08 -49.06 28.50
N ALA A 321 -5.81 -48.42 27.59
CA ALA A 321 -5.68 -48.66 26.16
C ALA A 321 -4.27 -48.32 25.66
N ARG A 322 -3.65 -47.27 26.20
CA ARG A 322 -2.26 -46.90 25.88
C ARG A 322 -1.27 -47.96 26.36
N LYS A 323 -1.44 -48.46 27.59
CA LYS A 323 -0.62 -49.55 28.16
C LYS A 323 -0.74 -50.84 27.35
N GLU A 324 -1.94 -51.17 26.86
CA GLU A 324 -2.18 -52.36 26.04
C GLU A 324 -1.45 -52.29 24.69
N LEU A 325 -1.52 -51.13 24.02
CA LEU A 325 -0.80 -50.92 22.76
C LEU A 325 0.72 -50.89 22.96
N LEU A 326 1.21 -50.33 24.08
CA LEU A 326 2.63 -50.35 24.44
C LEU A 326 3.12 -51.79 24.68
N ALA A 327 2.32 -52.62 25.35
CA ALA A 327 2.64 -54.03 25.57
C ALA A 327 2.67 -54.86 24.27
N GLU A 328 1.83 -54.54 23.28
CA GLU A 328 1.92 -55.17 21.95
C GLU A 328 3.18 -54.75 21.18
N LEU A 329 3.59 -53.49 21.33
CA LEU A 329 4.81 -52.96 20.73
C LEU A 329 6.08 -53.57 21.34
N GLU A 330 6.06 -53.82 22.66
CA GLU A 330 7.15 -54.49 23.39
C GLU A 330 7.26 -55.98 23.04
N LYS A 331 6.14 -56.63 22.69
CA LYS A 331 6.11 -58.02 22.19
C LYS A 331 6.61 -58.18 20.75
N GLY A 332 7.11 -57.10 20.14
CA GLY A 332 7.77 -57.12 18.83
C GLY A 332 6.84 -56.85 17.64
N ALA A 333 5.59 -56.44 17.87
CA ALA A 333 4.71 -56.01 16.78
C ALA A 333 5.12 -54.62 16.28
N SER A 334 5.15 -54.43 14.96
CA SER A 334 5.36 -53.11 14.36
C SER A 334 4.10 -52.24 14.48
N LEU A 335 4.28 -50.90 14.51
CA LEU A 335 3.17 -49.94 14.51
C LEU A 335 2.19 -50.16 13.33
N ASP A 336 2.70 -50.60 12.18
CA ASP A 336 1.89 -50.91 11.00
C ASP A 336 1.11 -52.21 11.12
N GLU A 337 1.62 -53.21 11.85
CA GLU A 337 0.86 -54.42 12.19
C GLU A 337 -0.25 -54.12 13.19
N ILE A 338 0.02 -53.28 14.20
CA ILE A 338 -1.00 -52.81 15.16
C ILE A 338 -2.10 -52.03 14.42
N ARG A 339 -1.73 -51.11 13.52
CA ARG A 339 -2.67 -50.40 12.63
C ARG A 339 -3.50 -51.38 11.80
N LYS A 340 -2.88 -52.37 11.16
CA LYS A 340 -3.60 -53.38 10.35
C LYS A 340 -4.52 -54.26 11.19
N LYS A 341 -4.14 -54.65 12.41
CA LYS A 341 -5.01 -55.40 13.33
C LYS A 341 -6.25 -54.59 13.71
N ILE A 342 -6.08 -53.32 14.05
CA ILE A 342 -7.17 -52.40 14.40
C ILE A 342 -8.09 -52.15 13.17
N THR A 343 -7.53 -52.13 11.97
CA THR A 343 -8.25 -51.89 10.71
C THR A 343 -9.06 -53.10 10.23
N LYS A 344 -8.76 -54.33 10.71
CA LYS A 344 -9.35 -55.57 10.19
C LYS A 344 -10.76 -55.91 10.71
N GLY A 345 -11.32 -55.09 11.59
CA GLY A 345 -12.72 -55.21 12.05
C GLY A 345 -13.58 -54.09 11.46
N GLU A 346 -14.89 -54.32 11.29
CA GLU A 346 -15.91 -53.36 10.80
C GLU A 346 -16.02 -52.03 11.60
N ILE A 347 -15.14 -51.84 12.58
CA ILE A 347 -15.04 -50.77 13.55
C ILE A 347 -14.55 -49.47 12.91
N GLN A 348 -13.63 -49.48 11.93
CA GLN A 348 -13.25 -48.24 11.23
C GLN A 348 -14.43 -47.61 10.49
N THR A 349 -15.36 -48.40 9.94
CA THR A 349 -16.51 -47.84 9.23
C THR A 349 -17.53 -47.22 10.17
N LYS A 350 -17.67 -47.73 11.40
CA LYS A 350 -18.55 -47.15 12.43
C LYS A 350 -17.88 -46.02 13.19
N VAL A 351 -16.59 -46.11 13.52
CA VAL A 351 -15.79 -45.09 14.21
C VAL A 351 -15.39 -43.94 13.30
N ALA A 352 -15.04 -44.17 12.02
CA ALA A 352 -14.84 -43.08 11.06
C ALA A 352 -16.18 -42.45 10.64
N LYS A 353 -17.28 -43.23 10.61
CA LYS A 353 -18.62 -42.62 10.52
C LYS A 353 -18.97 -41.87 11.79
N GLN A 354 -18.67 -42.34 13.01
CA GLN A 354 -18.89 -41.65 14.29
C GLN A 354 -17.95 -40.48 14.55
N LEU A 355 -16.73 -40.47 14.01
CA LEU A 355 -15.84 -39.32 14.02
C LEU A 355 -16.30 -38.28 12.99
N LYS A 356 -16.87 -38.70 11.85
CA LYS A 356 -17.61 -37.82 10.94
C LYS A 356 -19.00 -37.42 11.45
N THR A 357 -19.63 -38.22 12.33
CA THR A 357 -20.95 -37.98 12.96
C THR A 357 -20.85 -37.56 14.43
N LYS A 358 -19.67 -37.23 14.94
CA LYS A 358 -19.51 -36.38 16.14
C LYS A 358 -20.08 -34.98 15.91
N LYS A 359 -20.44 -34.64 14.66
CA LYS A 359 -21.31 -33.51 14.29
C LYS A 359 -22.81 -33.73 14.53
N TYR A 360 -23.24 -34.87 15.07
CA TYR A 360 -24.65 -35.14 15.37
C TYR A 360 -24.80 -35.73 16.77
N PHE A 361 -24.52 -34.94 17.82
CA PHE A 361 -25.27 -34.94 19.07
C PHE A 361 -25.03 -33.59 19.79
N ARG A 362 -26.03 -32.70 19.69
CA ARG A 362 -26.10 -31.31 20.19
C ARG A 362 -25.08 -30.34 19.56
N ALA A 363 -25.57 -29.22 19.04
CA ALA A 363 -24.74 -28.03 18.90
C ALA A 363 -24.12 -27.76 20.28
N GLU A 364 -22.79 -27.74 20.36
CA GLU A 364 -22.03 -27.33 21.55
C GLU A 364 -22.25 -25.83 21.74
N ARG A 365 -23.46 -25.47 22.15
CA ARG A 365 -23.82 -24.10 22.45
C ARG A 365 -23.08 -23.72 23.73
N ILE A 366 -22.36 -22.60 23.73
CA ILE A 366 -21.72 -22.11 24.94
C ILE A 366 -22.78 -21.79 26.01
N GLN A 367 -22.46 -22.05 27.27
CA GLN A 367 -23.34 -21.66 28.37
C GLN A 367 -23.12 -20.17 28.68
N ARG A 368 -24.04 -19.33 28.20
CA ARG A 368 -24.07 -17.88 28.47
C ARG A 368 -24.11 -17.62 29.99
N LYS A 369 -23.21 -16.78 30.50
CA LYS A 369 -23.19 -16.41 31.92
C LYS A 369 -24.35 -15.45 32.22
N LYS A 370 -25.06 -15.67 33.32
CA LYS A 370 -26.10 -14.75 33.79
C LYS A 370 -25.44 -13.54 34.45
N ARG A 371 -25.39 -12.40 33.73
CA ARG A 371 -24.85 -11.12 34.22
C ARG A 371 -25.97 -10.12 34.50
N ASP A 372 -25.69 -9.18 35.39
CA ASP A 372 -26.56 -8.01 35.56
C ASP A 372 -26.30 -7.00 34.43
N LEU A 373 -27.28 -6.83 33.54
CA LEU A 373 -27.18 -5.93 32.40
C LEU A 373 -26.97 -4.47 32.81
N VAL A 374 -27.31 -4.06 34.05
CA VAL A 374 -27.03 -2.70 34.54
C VAL A 374 -25.53 -2.42 34.61
N GLN A 375 -24.71 -3.44 34.81
CA GLN A 375 -23.26 -3.28 34.88
C GLN A 375 -22.64 -2.93 33.52
N LEU A 376 -23.39 -3.08 32.44
CA LEU A 376 -22.98 -2.70 31.08
C LEU A 376 -23.30 -1.24 30.76
N ILE A 377 -23.98 -0.51 31.66
CA ILE A 377 -24.32 0.90 31.43
C ILE A 377 -23.03 1.73 31.36
N ASN A 378 -22.86 2.41 30.23
CA ASN A 378 -21.81 3.36 29.96
C ASN A 378 -22.44 4.75 29.80
N ARG A 379 -22.14 5.68 30.71
CA ARG A 379 -22.65 7.07 30.72
C ARG A 379 -21.60 8.09 30.29
N ASN A 380 -20.55 7.66 29.58
CA ASN A 380 -19.53 8.57 29.09
C ASN A 380 -20.08 9.37 27.90
N VAL A 381 -20.81 10.44 28.19
CA VAL A 381 -21.31 11.36 27.17
C VAL A 381 -20.16 12.27 26.74
N ALA A 382 -19.89 12.33 25.43
CA ALA A 382 -19.04 13.39 24.90
C ALA A 382 -19.78 14.72 25.08
N GLU A 383 -19.21 15.63 25.88
CA GLU A 383 -19.74 16.99 25.94
C GLU A 383 -19.71 17.55 24.51
N ASN A 384 -20.90 17.90 23.99
CA ASN A 384 -20.97 18.80 22.85
C ASN A 384 -20.28 20.07 23.33
N ILE A 385 -19.03 20.26 22.93
CA ILE A 385 -18.37 21.56 23.05
C ILE A 385 -19.24 22.49 22.22
N VAL A 386 -20.21 23.13 22.88
CA VAL A 386 -21.06 24.18 22.33
C VAL A 386 -20.09 25.22 21.85
N GLU A 387 -19.81 25.27 20.54
CA GLU A 387 -19.01 26.27 19.83
C GLU A 387 -18.37 27.32 20.75
N GLN A 388 -17.48 26.90 21.64
CA GLN A 388 -16.40 27.74 22.06
C GLN A 388 -15.46 27.54 20.90
N VAL A 389 -15.75 28.34 19.88
CA VAL A 389 -14.88 28.65 18.78
C VAL A 389 -13.46 28.65 19.35
N ILE A 390 -12.77 27.52 19.20
CA ILE A 390 -11.31 27.50 19.20
C ILE A 390 -10.91 28.01 17.80
N ASP A 391 -11.45 29.16 17.40
CA ASP A 391 -10.54 30.16 16.89
C ASP A 391 -9.76 30.56 18.13
N ALA A 392 -8.58 29.94 18.31
CA ALA A 392 -7.48 30.89 18.42
C ALA A 392 -7.51 31.59 17.06
N PRO A 393 -8.04 32.83 16.94
CA PRO A 393 -7.97 33.51 15.67
C PRO A 393 -6.49 33.54 15.36
N LYS A 394 -6.10 32.79 14.33
CA LYS A 394 -4.93 33.19 13.59
C LYS A 394 -5.27 34.61 13.20
N ALA A 395 -4.57 35.59 13.77
CA ALA A 395 -4.82 36.98 13.47
C ALA A 395 -4.83 37.08 11.95
N LEU A 396 -6.02 37.36 11.38
CA LEU A 396 -6.19 37.39 9.94
C LEU A 396 -5.11 38.32 9.39
N THR A 397 -4.42 37.89 8.34
CA THR A 397 -3.41 38.76 7.75
C THR A 397 -4.10 40.02 7.22
N VAL A 398 -3.34 41.11 7.06
CA VAL A 398 -3.88 42.39 6.57
C VAL A 398 -4.61 42.18 5.23
N ILE A 399 -4.12 41.27 4.39
CA ILE A 399 -4.72 40.91 3.10
C ILE A 399 -6.05 40.16 3.25
N GLU A 400 -6.21 39.32 4.27
CA GLU A 400 -7.42 38.54 4.51
C GLU A 400 -8.55 39.43 5.03
N HIS A 401 -8.22 40.37 5.92
CA HIS A 401 -9.16 41.41 6.34
C HIS A 401 -9.62 42.27 5.15
N TYR A 402 -8.69 42.65 4.28
CA TYR A 402 -9.00 43.43 3.08
C TYR A 402 -9.86 42.64 2.08
N ALA A 403 -9.58 41.35 1.89
CA ALA A 403 -10.35 40.49 0.99
C ALA A 403 -11.83 40.41 1.41
N ASN A 404 -12.09 40.23 2.71
CA ASN A 404 -13.46 40.11 3.23
C ASN A 404 -14.24 41.42 3.11
N ALA A 405 -13.62 42.56 3.46
CA ALA A 405 -14.26 43.87 3.32
C ALA A 405 -14.59 44.21 1.84
N ARG A 406 -13.77 43.73 0.91
CA ARG A 406 -13.96 43.97 -0.52
C ARG A 406 -15.04 43.08 -1.13
N GLU A 407 -15.15 41.84 -0.67
CA GLU A 407 -16.25 40.93 -1.05
C GLU A 407 -17.62 41.44 -0.59
N GLU A 408 -17.70 42.09 0.58
CA GLU A 408 -18.94 42.73 1.05
C GLU A 408 -19.34 43.95 0.20
N TYR A 409 -18.38 44.61 -0.44
CA TYR A 409 -18.60 45.79 -1.28
C TYR A 409 -18.96 45.44 -2.73
N GLU A 410 -18.49 44.30 -3.25
CA GLU A 410 -18.73 43.91 -4.64
C GLU A 410 -20.08 43.20 -4.84
N SER A 411 -20.91 43.74 -5.74
CA SER A 411 -22.28 43.23 -6.01
C SER A 411 -22.33 42.01 -6.95
N GLY A 412 -21.20 41.61 -7.56
CA GLY A 412 -21.14 40.55 -8.58
C GLY A 412 -20.68 39.19 -8.05
N PRO A 413 -21.04 38.05 -8.69
CA PRO A 413 -20.51 36.74 -8.31
C PRO A 413 -18.99 36.66 -8.44
N VAL A 414 -18.33 36.22 -7.36
CA VAL A 414 -16.89 35.90 -7.35
C VAL A 414 -16.63 34.64 -8.18
N LEU A 415 -15.81 34.76 -9.22
CA LEU A 415 -15.41 33.67 -10.11
C LEU A 415 -14.13 32.98 -9.64
N ASN A 416 -13.20 33.74 -9.06
CA ASN A 416 -11.92 33.23 -8.57
C ASN A 416 -11.41 34.07 -7.40
N LYS A 417 -10.92 33.40 -6.34
CA LYS A 417 -10.19 34.01 -5.22
C LYS A 417 -8.92 33.20 -4.99
N THR A 418 -7.77 33.87 -5.01
CA THR A 418 -6.47 33.26 -4.76
C THR A 418 -5.58 34.22 -4.01
N ILE A 419 -4.87 33.73 -2.99
CA ILE A 419 -3.84 34.47 -2.27
C ILE A 419 -2.50 33.78 -2.55
N TYR A 420 -1.56 34.52 -3.13
CA TYR A 420 -0.20 34.04 -3.40
C TYR A 420 0.76 34.57 -2.32
N LYS A 421 1.62 33.70 -1.78
CA LYS A 421 2.69 34.11 -0.89
C LYS A 421 3.90 34.60 -1.67
N LEU A 422 4.32 35.84 -1.43
CA LEU A 422 5.45 36.53 -2.06
C LEU A 422 6.51 36.87 -1.00
N GLY A 423 7.22 35.85 -0.53
CA GLY A 423 8.18 36.00 0.57
C GLY A 423 7.48 36.34 1.89
N ASP A 424 7.76 37.51 2.44
CA ASP A 424 7.14 38.02 3.68
C ASP A 424 5.79 38.74 3.45
N ASN A 425 5.35 38.89 2.19
CA ASN A 425 4.11 39.59 1.82
C ASN A 425 3.15 38.65 1.11
N ASP A 426 1.87 39.01 1.07
CA ASP A 426 0.81 38.30 0.35
C ASP A 426 0.28 39.12 -0.84
N LEU A 427 -0.19 38.43 -1.88
CA LEU A 427 -0.89 39.00 -3.03
C LEU A 427 -2.27 38.34 -3.18
N LEU A 428 -3.31 39.13 -2.97
CA LEU A 428 -4.68 38.77 -3.26
C LEU A 428 -5.00 39.00 -4.74
N VAL A 429 -5.66 38.02 -5.35
CA VAL A 429 -6.33 38.13 -6.65
C VAL A 429 -7.79 37.73 -6.47
N LEU A 430 -8.70 38.64 -6.81
CA LEU A 430 -10.14 38.45 -6.77
C LEU A 430 -10.71 38.75 -8.15
N VAL A 431 -11.42 37.78 -8.75
CA VAL A 431 -12.04 37.93 -10.06
C VAL A 431 -13.55 37.90 -9.87
N THR A 432 -14.23 38.95 -10.29
CA THR A 432 -15.70 39.06 -10.24
C THR A 432 -16.26 39.30 -11.64
N LYS A 433 -17.52 38.94 -11.84
CA LYS A 433 -18.21 39.20 -13.10
C LYS A 433 -19.49 39.96 -12.86
N ASP A 434 -19.55 41.18 -13.39
CA ASP A 434 -20.67 42.10 -13.21
C ASP A 434 -21.14 42.62 -14.57
N ALA A 435 -22.45 42.56 -14.83
CA ALA A 435 -23.07 42.99 -16.09
C ALA A 435 -22.41 42.48 -17.40
N GLY A 436 -21.75 41.31 -17.36
CA GLY A 436 -21.06 40.71 -18.52
C GLY A 436 -19.56 41.02 -18.60
N LYS A 437 -19.06 41.96 -17.79
CA LYS A 437 -17.65 42.35 -17.73
C LYS A 437 -16.91 41.61 -16.63
N ILE A 438 -15.64 41.31 -16.88
CA ILE A 438 -14.76 40.68 -15.89
C ILE A 438 -13.99 41.78 -15.17
N LYS A 439 -14.06 41.80 -13.84
CA LYS A 439 -13.26 42.69 -13.01
C LYS A 439 -12.25 41.85 -12.24
N VAL A 440 -10.99 42.28 -12.28
CA VAL A 440 -9.87 41.63 -11.60
C VAL A 440 -9.30 42.62 -10.61
N HIS A 441 -9.40 42.27 -9.34
CA HIS A 441 -8.95 43.05 -8.20
C HIS A 441 -7.71 42.41 -7.60
N LEU A 442 -6.61 43.16 -7.60
CA LEU A 442 -5.32 42.76 -7.08
C LEU A 442 -4.98 43.61 -5.86
N ALA A 443 -4.49 42.99 -4.79
CA ALA A 443 -4.03 43.73 -3.61
C ALA A 443 -2.82 43.05 -2.96
N THR A 444 -1.93 43.83 -2.35
CA THR A 444 -0.78 43.34 -1.60
C THR A 444 -0.53 44.17 -0.34
N ASP A 445 -0.05 43.54 0.72
CA ASP A 445 0.37 44.17 1.98
C ASP A 445 1.85 44.60 1.96
N SER A 446 2.53 44.46 0.82
CA SER A 446 3.89 44.94 0.67
C SER A 446 3.98 46.46 0.82
N LYS A 447 5.03 46.92 1.51
CA LYS A 447 5.38 48.35 1.61
C LYS A 447 6.22 48.85 0.42
N LYS A 448 6.72 47.93 -0.40
CA LYS A 448 7.52 48.24 -1.60
C LYS A 448 6.60 48.48 -2.79
N PRO A 449 6.90 49.44 -3.68
CA PRO A 449 6.04 49.71 -4.83
C PRO A 449 6.03 48.51 -5.78
N PHE A 450 4.85 47.94 -6.00
CA PHE A 450 4.66 46.84 -6.95
C PHE A 450 4.18 47.37 -8.29
N THR A 451 4.72 46.83 -9.37
CA THR A 451 4.23 47.03 -10.73
C THR A 451 3.83 45.68 -11.30
N LEU A 452 2.60 45.60 -11.81
CA LEU A 452 2.10 44.43 -12.51
C LEU A 452 2.59 44.49 -13.95
N HIS A 453 3.35 43.48 -14.39
CA HIS A 453 3.67 43.29 -15.80
C HIS A 453 2.80 42.15 -16.34
N TRP A 454 1.83 42.47 -17.19
CA TRP A 454 0.72 41.58 -17.52
C TRP A 454 0.28 41.67 -18.97
N ALA A 455 -0.39 40.64 -19.43
CA ALA A 455 -1.03 40.58 -20.74
C ALA A 455 -2.41 39.92 -20.63
N LEU A 456 -3.18 39.96 -21.70
CA LEU A 456 -4.39 39.15 -21.85
C LEU A 456 -4.08 37.89 -22.64
N SER A 457 -4.83 36.82 -22.37
CA SER A 457 -4.60 35.50 -22.93
C SER A 457 -5.92 34.91 -23.41
N ARG A 458 -5.98 34.43 -24.66
CA ARG A 458 -7.07 33.58 -25.16
C ARG A 458 -6.76 32.11 -24.95
N THR A 459 -5.48 31.77 -24.86
CA THR A 459 -4.95 30.44 -24.51
C THR A 459 -3.89 30.57 -23.42
N SER A 460 -3.80 29.62 -22.49
CA SER A 460 -3.10 29.74 -21.20
C SER A 460 -1.61 30.14 -21.24
N GLU A 461 -0.96 30.12 -22.41
CA GLU A 461 0.47 30.45 -22.58
C GLU A 461 0.73 31.66 -23.50
N GLU A 462 -0.33 32.30 -24.01
CA GLU A 462 -0.25 33.42 -24.96
C GLU A 462 -0.23 34.78 -24.25
N TRP A 463 0.61 35.71 -24.73
CA TRP A 463 0.70 37.09 -24.25
C TRP A 463 0.17 38.04 -25.34
N LEU A 464 -1.00 38.65 -25.09
CA LEU A 464 -1.60 39.67 -25.95
C LEU A 464 -1.65 41.01 -25.22
N VAL A 465 -1.20 42.06 -25.89
CA VAL A 465 -1.25 43.43 -25.35
C VAL A 465 -2.69 43.78 -24.99
N PRO A 466 -2.96 44.20 -23.73
CA PRO A 466 -4.31 44.60 -23.33
C PRO A 466 -4.83 45.77 -24.17
N PRO A 467 -6.12 45.77 -24.58
CA PRO A 467 -6.69 46.88 -25.32
C PRO A 467 -6.76 48.13 -24.45
N ALA A 468 -6.80 49.31 -25.06
CA ALA A 468 -6.86 50.59 -24.35
C ALA A 468 -8.06 50.70 -23.38
N THR A 469 -9.14 49.95 -23.63
CA THR A 469 -10.32 49.85 -22.77
C THR A 469 -10.08 49.10 -21.46
N ALA A 470 -9.06 48.23 -21.41
CA ALA A 470 -8.71 47.41 -20.25
C ALA A 470 -7.52 47.95 -19.45
N LEU A 471 -6.85 49.01 -19.93
CA LEU A 471 -5.66 49.57 -19.29
C LEU A 471 -6.05 50.49 -18.12
N PRO A 472 -5.62 50.18 -16.89
CA PRO A 472 -5.85 51.08 -15.76
C PRO A 472 -5.05 52.39 -15.88
N PRO A 473 -5.44 53.46 -15.17
CA PRO A 473 -4.70 54.73 -15.19
C PRO A 473 -3.24 54.56 -14.75
N GLY A 474 -2.31 55.13 -15.51
CA GLY A 474 -0.87 55.03 -15.26
C GLY A 474 -0.18 53.82 -15.89
N SER A 475 -0.90 53.03 -16.70
CA SER A 475 -0.32 51.90 -17.42
C SER A 475 0.58 52.33 -18.59
N VAL A 476 1.68 51.62 -18.79
CA VAL A 476 2.59 51.77 -19.93
C VAL A 476 2.52 50.51 -20.79
N THR A 477 2.12 50.66 -22.05
CA THR A 477 2.07 49.54 -23.02
C THR A 477 3.44 49.28 -23.63
N MET A 478 3.80 48.00 -23.73
CA MET A 478 4.98 47.48 -24.42
C MET A 478 4.56 46.56 -25.58
N ASN A 479 5.52 45.98 -26.31
CA ASN A 479 5.26 45.19 -27.52
C ASN A 479 4.29 44.01 -27.30
N GLU A 480 4.34 43.32 -26.16
CA GLU A 480 3.55 42.11 -25.89
C GLU A 480 2.83 42.11 -24.52
N ALA A 481 2.95 43.20 -23.75
CA ALA A 481 2.43 43.32 -22.39
C ALA A 481 2.13 44.78 -22.02
N ALA A 482 1.50 44.99 -20.86
CA ALA A 482 1.38 46.28 -20.21
C ALA A 482 1.98 46.23 -18.81
N GLU A 483 2.55 47.35 -18.38
CA GLU A 483 3.02 47.56 -17.02
C GLU A 483 2.09 48.53 -16.31
N THR A 484 1.54 48.12 -15.17
CA THR A 484 0.59 48.93 -14.40
C THR A 484 1.03 48.98 -12.94
N PRO A 485 1.35 50.19 -12.41
CA PRO A 485 1.73 50.33 -11.01
C PRO A 485 0.52 50.12 -10.10
N PHE A 486 0.74 49.49 -8.95
CA PHE A 486 -0.28 49.42 -7.91
C PHE A 486 -0.47 50.80 -7.26
N LYS A 487 -1.70 51.11 -6.88
CA LYS A 487 -2.03 52.35 -6.17
C LYS A 487 -1.85 52.12 -4.67
N ALA A 488 -1.18 53.05 -3.99
CA ALA A 488 -1.12 53.06 -2.53
C ALA A 488 -2.54 53.20 -1.94
N GLY A 489 -2.88 52.36 -0.97
CA GLY A 489 -4.21 52.32 -0.38
C GLY A 489 -4.58 53.60 0.36
N SER A 490 -5.80 54.09 0.12
CA SER A 490 -6.48 55.03 1.01
C SER A 490 -7.43 54.22 1.89
N SER A 491 -7.03 53.96 3.14
CA SER A 491 -7.91 53.38 4.16
C SER A 491 -7.94 54.31 5.37
N SER A 492 -9.06 54.36 6.07
CA SER A 492 -9.25 55.20 7.27
C SER A 492 -8.46 54.72 8.50
N HIS A 493 -7.79 53.56 8.42
CA HIS A 493 -6.96 53.01 9.49
C HIS A 493 -5.54 52.65 8.99
N PRO A 494 -4.47 53.26 9.53
CA PRO A 494 -3.10 53.08 9.05
C PRO A 494 -2.52 51.67 9.25
N SER A 495 -3.19 50.79 10.00
CA SER A 495 -2.77 49.39 10.22
C SER A 495 -3.23 48.40 9.15
N TYR A 496 -4.05 48.84 8.18
CA TYR A 496 -4.61 47.99 7.10
C TYR A 496 -4.30 48.54 5.70
N GLU A 497 -3.24 49.32 5.55
CA GLU A 497 -2.84 49.86 4.26
C GLU A 497 -2.32 48.74 3.35
N VAL A 498 -3.04 48.51 2.25
CA VAL A 498 -2.63 47.62 1.16
C VAL A 498 -2.49 48.43 -0.12
N GLN A 499 -1.57 48.04 -0.99
CA GLN A 499 -1.53 48.54 -2.36
C GLN A 499 -2.54 47.76 -3.20
N SER A 500 -3.28 48.41 -4.08
CA SER A 500 -4.34 47.77 -4.87
C SER A 500 -4.34 48.20 -6.34
N LEU A 501 -4.88 47.33 -7.19
CA LEU A 501 -4.99 47.51 -8.62
C LEU A 501 -6.25 46.82 -9.15
N ASP A 502 -7.02 47.56 -9.96
CA ASP A 502 -8.26 47.07 -10.56
C ASP A 502 -8.12 47.07 -12.08
N ILE A 503 -8.47 45.94 -12.70
CA ILE A 503 -8.46 45.74 -14.15
C ILE A 503 -9.86 45.34 -14.58
N GLU A 504 -10.43 46.04 -15.55
CA GLU A 504 -11.72 45.71 -16.16
C GLU A 504 -11.50 45.18 -17.57
N VAL A 505 -12.04 44.00 -17.88
CA VAL A 505 -11.95 43.38 -19.19
C VAL A 505 -13.36 43.23 -19.77
N ASP A 506 -13.60 43.99 -20.83
CA ASP A 506 -14.88 44.08 -21.56
C ASP A 506 -14.82 43.25 -22.86
N ASP A 507 -14.31 42.01 -22.77
CA ASP A 507 -14.21 41.05 -23.87
C ASP A 507 -14.19 39.62 -23.30
N ASP A 508 -15.21 38.82 -23.64
CA ASP A 508 -15.42 37.45 -23.15
C ASP A 508 -14.61 36.38 -23.91
N THR A 509 -13.88 36.78 -24.96
CA THR A 509 -13.01 35.90 -25.72
C THR A 509 -11.73 35.57 -24.96
N PHE A 510 -11.29 36.46 -24.06
CA PHE A 510 -10.14 36.20 -23.20
C PHE A 510 -10.47 35.18 -22.11
N LYS A 511 -9.49 34.33 -21.80
CA LYS A 511 -9.60 33.25 -20.81
C LYS A 511 -8.80 33.53 -19.54
N GLY A 512 -7.87 34.48 -19.57
CA GLY A 512 -7.13 34.88 -18.38
C GLY A 512 -6.08 35.97 -18.60
N ILE A 513 -5.32 36.24 -17.54
CA ILE A 513 -4.20 37.18 -17.49
C ILE A 513 -2.93 36.45 -17.05
N PRO A 514 -1.95 36.19 -17.94
CA PRO A 514 -0.59 35.91 -17.52
C PRO A 514 0.07 37.18 -16.97
N PHE A 515 0.78 37.06 -15.85
CA PHE A 515 1.48 38.19 -15.26
C PHE A 515 2.72 37.80 -14.47
N VAL A 516 3.56 38.79 -14.22
CA VAL A 516 4.69 38.76 -13.27
C VAL A 516 4.72 40.08 -12.51
N ILE A 517 5.37 40.10 -11.35
CA ILE A 517 5.45 41.31 -10.53
C ILE A 517 6.86 41.87 -10.62
N LEU A 518 6.97 43.17 -10.83
CA LEU A 518 8.21 43.93 -10.78
C LEU A 518 8.23 44.77 -9.50
N SER A 519 9.24 44.57 -8.66
CA SER A 519 9.46 45.35 -7.42
C SER A 519 10.95 45.66 -7.28
N ASP A 520 11.33 46.94 -7.11
CA ASP A 520 12.73 47.40 -6.99
C ASP A 520 13.70 46.87 -8.07
N GLY A 521 13.21 46.58 -9.29
CA GLY A 521 14.01 46.03 -10.39
C GLY A 521 14.15 44.50 -10.38
N GLU A 522 13.53 43.80 -9.42
CA GLU A 522 13.47 42.34 -9.38
C GLU A 522 12.15 41.80 -9.94
N TRP A 523 12.24 40.70 -10.70
CA TRP A 523 11.11 39.99 -11.28
C TRP A 523 10.67 38.85 -10.37
N ILE A 524 9.48 38.98 -9.80
CA ILE A 524 8.87 37.97 -8.93
C ILE A 524 8.00 37.04 -9.78
N LYS A 525 8.25 35.74 -9.67
CA LYS A 525 7.60 34.65 -10.42
C LYS A 525 7.05 33.58 -9.47
N ASN A 526 6.04 32.83 -9.92
CA ASN A 526 5.47 31.72 -9.19
C ASN A 526 6.31 30.44 -9.38
N ASN A 527 7.19 30.13 -8.43
CA ASN A 527 8.04 28.92 -8.46
C ASN A 527 8.80 28.73 -9.80
N GLY A 528 9.31 29.82 -10.36
CA GLY A 528 10.05 29.83 -11.63
C GLY A 528 9.19 30.00 -12.90
N SER A 529 7.86 30.01 -12.77
CA SER A 529 6.89 30.23 -13.87
C SER A 529 6.13 31.56 -13.72
N ASN A 530 5.51 32.05 -14.80
CA ASN A 530 4.66 33.24 -14.73
C ASN A 530 3.38 32.94 -13.93
N PHE A 531 2.81 33.95 -13.27
CA PHE A 531 1.49 33.81 -12.66
C PHE A 531 0.40 33.81 -13.74
N TYR A 532 -0.76 33.23 -13.43
CA TYR A 532 -1.89 33.18 -14.35
C TYR A 532 -3.21 33.36 -13.59
N ILE A 533 -4.03 34.32 -14.02
CA ILE A 533 -5.38 34.57 -13.51
C ILE A 533 -6.38 33.98 -14.51
N GLU A 534 -7.13 32.96 -14.12
CA GLU A 534 -8.17 32.39 -14.97
C GLU A 534 -9.52 33.12 -14.78
N PHE A 535 -10.18 33.47 -15.89
CA PHE A 535 -11.50 34.11 -15.92
C PHE A 535 -12.65 33.11 -15.91
N GLY A 536 -12.39 31.86 -16.32
CA GLY A 536 -13.36 30.77 -16.18
C GLY A 536 -13.59 30.49 -14.69
N GLY A 537 -14.84 30.54 -14.24
CA GLY A 537 -15.15 30.15 -12.86
C GLY A 537 -14.59 28.75 -12.61
N LYS A 538 -13.84 28.57 -11.52
CA LYS A 538 -13.54 27.21 -11.03
C LYS A 538 -14.88 26.48 -10.98
N LYS A 539 -14.95 25.26 -11.55
CA LYS A 539 -16.13 24.40 -11.36
C LYS A 539 -16.47 24.49 -9.88
N GLN A 540 -17.65 25.03 -9.57
CA GLN A 540 -18.09 25.17 -8.19
C GLN A 540 -17.81 23.83 -7.51
N ILE A 541 -16.88 23.83 -6.55
CA ILE A 541 -17.00 22.94 -5.41
C ILE A 541 -18.44 23.19 -4.98
N GLN A 542 -19.27 22.14 -5.06
CA GLN A 542 -20.69 22.21 -4.73
C GLN A 542 -20.83 23.11 -3.50
N LYS A 543 -21.70 24.13 -3.57
CA LYS A 543 -22.06 24.93 -2.39
C LYS A 543 -22.22 23.96 -1.23
N ASP A 544 -21.44 24.16 -0.16
CA ASP A 544 -21.56 23.40 1.07
C ASP A 544 -23.07 23.26 1.38
N PHE A 545 -23.53 22.03 1.64
CA PHE A 545 -24.89 21.79 2.11
C PHE A 545 -25.01 22.32 3.54
N GLY A 546 -25.10 23.65 3.69
CA GLY A 546 -25.15 24.35 4.98
C GLY A 546 -23.96 25.29 5.22
N ASP A 547 -24.04 26.05 6.30
CA ASP A 547 -22.98 26.94 6.80
C ASP A 547 -21.77 26.18 7.41
N GLY A 548 -21.86 24.84 7.48
CA GLY A 548 -20.86 23.98 8.12
C GLY A 548 -20.92 24.00 9.65
N LYS A 549 -21.97 24.61 10.22
CA LYS A 549 -22.19 24.69 11.66
C LYS A 549 -22.40 23.29 12.24
N GLY A 550 -21.66 22.96 13.31
CA GLY A 550 -21.66 21.61 13.88
C GLY A 550 -20.86 20.57 13.07
N THR A 551 -19.90 21.01 12.26
CA THR A 551 -18.89 20.12 11.65
C THR A 551 -17.48 20.59 12.01
N ALA A 552 -16.51 19.67 12.01
CA ALA A 552 -15.09 20.02 12.17
C ALA A 552 -14.52 20.62 10.86
N LYS A 553 -15.15 21.69 10.35
CA LYS A 553 -14.87 22.29 9.03
C LYS A 553 -13.39 22.64 8.83
N PHE A 554 -12.75 23.23 9.84
CA PHE A 554 -11.33 23.54 9.81
C PHE A 554 -10.46 22.29 9.56
N LEU A 555 -10.70 21.22 10.34
CA LEU A 555 -9.97 19.97 10.21
C LEU A 555 -10.24 19.30 8.86
N LEU A 556 -11.49 19.29 8.39
CA LEU A 556 -11.87 18.73 7.10
C LEU A 556 -11.23 19.48 5.92
N ASN A 557 -11.17 20.81 5.99
CA ASN A 557 -10.46 21.62 4.99
C ASN A 557 -8.96 21.29 5.00
N LYS A 558 -8.35 21.19 6.18
CA LYS A 558 -6.94 20.79 6.32
C LYS A 558 -6.67 19.40 5.76
N ILE A 559 -7.55 18.43 6.05
CA ILE A 559 -7.48 17.08 5.47
C ILE A 559 -7.56 17.15 3.94
N ALA A 560 -8.50 17.92 3.39
CA ALA A 560 -8.67 18.07 1.95
C ALA A 560 -7.44 18.71 1.27
N GLU A 561 -6.84 19.73 1.89
CA GLU A 561 -5.60 20.36 1.43
C GLU A 561 -4.42 19.38 1.45
N MET A 562 -4.33 18.52 2.47
CA MET A 562 -3.27 17.55 2.63
C MET A 562 -3.46 16.27 1.80
N GLU A 563 -4.65 16.04 1.21
CA GLU A 563 -4.95 14.84 0.44
C GLU A 563 -4.04 14.70 -0.79
N SER A 564 -3.55 15.80 -1.37
CA SER A 564 -2.60 15.75 -2.48
C SER A 564 -1.27 15.11 -2.11
N GLU A 565 -0.86 15.25 -0.85
CA GLU A 565 0.33 14.61 -0.27
C GLU A 565 -0.01 13.20 0.25
N ALA A 566 -1.18 13.03 0.88
CA ALA A 566 -1.62 11.74 1.42
C ALA A 566 -1.80 10.67 0.34
N GLN A 567 -2.25 11.04 -0.86
CA GLN A 567 -2.42 10.11 -1.98
C GLN A 567 -1.09 9.58 -2.57
N LYS A 568 0.08 10.03 -2.08
CA LYS A 568 1.38 9.47 -2.50
C LYS A 568 1.48 8.00 -2.10
N SER A 569 1.13 7.67 -0.85
CA SER A 569 1.08 6.30 -0.35
C SER A 569 0.36 6.22 1.01
N PHE A 570 -0.01 5.01 1.43
CA PHE A 570 -0.55 4.76 2.77
C PHE A 570 0.33 5.27 3.90
N MET A 571 1.66 5.15 3.78
CA MET A 571 2.59 5.66 4.78
C MET A 571 2.42 7.17 4.99
N HIS A 572 2.31 7.95 3.90
CA HIS A 572 2.08 9.40 4.02
C HIS A 572 0.73 9.69 4.65
N ARG A 573 -0.34 9.01 4.20
CA ARG A 573 -1.69 9.18 4.75
C ARG A 573 -1.75 8.90 6.25
N PHE A 574 -1.15 7.80 6.72
CA PHE A 574 -1.16 7.44 8.14
C PHE A 574 -0.29 8.36 8.98
N ASN A 575 0.84 8.85 8.46
CA ASN A 575 1.65 9.85 9.16
C ASN A 575 0.91 11.18 9.27
N ILE A 576 0.27 11.66 8.20
CA ILE A 576 -0.55 12.87 8.24
C ILE A 576 -1.72 12.70 9.23
N ALA A 577 -2.41 11.55 9.18
CA ALA A 577 -3.46 11.25 10.14
C ALA A 577 -2.95 11.28 11.57
N SER A 578 -1.76 10.70 11.83
CA SER A 578 -1.10 10.72 13.13
C SER A 578 -0.80 12.14 13.61
N ASP A 579 -0.31 13.01 12.71
CA ASP A 579 -0.01 14.41 13.00
C ASP A 579 -1.29 15.20 13.35
N LEU A 580 -2.45 14.80 12.80
CA LEU A 580 -3.75 15.44 13.03
C LEU A 580 -4.52 14.89 14.24
N ILE A 581 -4.09 13.80 14.89
CA ILE A 581 -4.85 13.18 16.00
C ILE A 581 -5.01 14.14 17.17
N ASP A 582 -3.98 14.90 17.54
CA ASP A 582 -4.07 15.82 18.67
C ASP A 582 -5.06 16.96 18.40
N GLU A 583 -5.01 17.55 17.20
CA GLU A 583 -5.98 18.56 16.74
C GLU A 583 -7.40 17.99 16.69
N ALA A 584 -7.57 16.78 16.15
CA ALA A 584 -8.86 16.12 16.05
C ALA A 584 -9.47 15.82 17.42
N LYS A 585 -8.65 15.36 18.37
CA LYS A 585 -9.04 15.12 19.76
C LYS A 585 -9.45 16.42 20.47
N ASN A 586 -8.69 17.51 20.25
CA ASN A 586 -8.99 18.83 20.85
C ASN A 586 -10.24 19.47 20.23
N ALA A 587 -10.57 19.15 18.97
CA ALA A 587 -11.80 19.57 18.30
C ALA A 587 -13.04 18.74 18.69
N GLY A 588 -12.92 17.82 19.65
CA GLY A 588 -14.03 17.03 20.16
C GLY A 588 -14.45 15.85 19.27
N GLN A 589 -15.64 15.31 19.52
CA GLN A 589 -16.19 14.17 18.77
C GLN A 589 -16.27 14.45 17.26
N GLN A 590 -16.56 15.69 16.87
CA GLN A 590 -16.61 16.09 15.45
C GLN A 590 -15.24 16.04 14.78
N GLY A 591 -14.16 16.37 15.49
CA GLY A 591 -12.80 16.26 14.97
C GLY A 591 -12.40 14.82 14.69
N LEU A 592 -12.64 13.93 15.66
CA LEU A 592 -12.42 12.48 15.49
C LEU A 592 -13.33 11.89 14.40
N ALA A 593 -14.57 12.39 14.25
CA ALA A 593 -15.45 12.00 13.15
C ALA A 593 -14.86 12.37 11.78
N GLY A 594 -14.17 13.51 11.66
CA GLY A 594 -13.44 13.88 10.45
C GLY A 594 -12.36 12.86 10.09
N ILE A 595 -11.56 12.42 11.07
CA ILE A 595 -10.55 11.36 10.88
C ILE A 595 -11.23 10.04 10.48
N LEU A 596 -12.31 9.65 11.15
CA LEU A 596 -13.08 8.44 10.83
C LEU A 596 -13.58 8.46 9.38
N VAL A 597 -14.22 9.54 8.94
CA VAL A 597 -14.72 9.68 7.57
C VAL A 597 -13.56 9.55 6.58
N TRP A 598 -12.44 10.20 6.85
CA TRP A 598 -11.27 10.15 5.98
C TRP A 598 -10.67 8.74 5.85
N MET A 599 -10.45 8.05 6.98
CA MET A 599 -9.95 6.68 6.98
C MET A 599 -10.96 5.70 6.36
N ARG A 600 -12.27 5.89 6.58
CA ARG A 600 -13.31 5.07 5.96
C ARG A 600 -13.37 5.25 4.45
N PHE A 601 -13.21 6.47 3.95
CA PHE A 601 -13.15 6.75 2.51
C PHE A 601 -11.91 6.09 1.87
N MET A 602 -10.78 6.07 2.59
CA MET A 602 -9.61 5.29 2.20
C MET A 602 -9.93 3.79 2.14
N ALA A 603 -10.50 3.21 3.22
CA ALA A 603 -10.76 1.78 3.31
C ALA A 603 -11.80 1.29 2.27
N THR A 604 -12.74 2.15 1.88
CA THR A 604 -13.80 1.86 0.90
C THR A 604 -13.45 2.26 -0.54
N ARG A 605 -12.16 2.50 -0.83
CA ARG A 605 -11.64 2.85 -2.17
C ARG A 605 -12.20 4.14 -2.77
N GLN A 606 -12.70 5.07 -1.95
CA GLN A 606 -13.16 6.39 -2.42
C GLN A 606 -11.98 7.36 -2.62
N LEU A 607 -10.82 7.07 -2.01
CA LEU A 607 -9.60 7.86 -2.13
C LEU A 607 -8.51 7.09 -2.87
N ILE A 608 -7.60 7.83 -3.49
CA ILE A 608 -6.46 7.28 -4.19
C ILE A 608 -5.42 6.81 -3.16
N TRP A 609 -5.05 5.53 -3.22
CA TRP A 609 -4.13 4.93 -2.25
C TRP A 609 -2.66 5.30 -2.46
N ASN A 610 -2.23 5.40 -3.72
CA ASN A 610 -0.85 5.69 -4.09
C ASN A 610 -0.78 6.32 -5.49
N LYS A 611 0.24 7.14 -5.70
CA LYS A 611 0.58 7.75 -7.00
C LYS A 611 2.09 7.74 -7.21
N ASN A 612 2.59 6.80 -8.02
CA ASN A 612 3.99 6.76 -8.48
C ASN A 612 5.04 6.95 -7.36
N TYR A 613 4.76 6.45 -6.17
CA TYR A 613 5.68 6.52 -5.04
C TYR A 613 5.90 5.12 -4.48
N ASN A 614 7.15 4.70 -4.35
CA ASN A 614 7.50 3.38 -3.85
C ASN A 614 7.68 3.44 -2.32
N VAL A 615 6.90 2.64 -1.58
CA VAL A 615 7.02 2.53 -0.12
C VAL A 615 7.16 1.09 0.29
N LYS A 616 8.11 0.81 1.17
CA LYS A 616 8.27 -0.55 1.68
C LYS A 616 7.12 -0.91 2.62
N PRO A 617 6.55 -2.13 2.57
CA PRO A 617 5.52 -2.57 3.51
C PRO A 617 5.87 -2.36 4.98
N ARG A 618 7.15 -2.49 5.36
CA ARG A 618 7.64 -2.16 6.72
C ARG A 618 7.42 -0.69 7.11
N GLU A 619 7.56 0.24 6.17
CA GLU A 619 7.32 1.67 6.41
C GLU A 619 5.82 1.97 6.57
N ILE A 620 4.96 1.27 5.81
CA ILE A 620 3.50 1.34 5.98
C ILE A 620 3.10 0.80 7.36
N SER A 621 3.61 -0.38 7.72
CA SER A 621 3.35 -1.01 9.03
C SER A 621 3.77 -0.11 10.20
N LYS A 622 4.93 0.57 10.09
CA LYS A 622 5.40 1.51 11.10
C LYS A 622 4.52 2.76 11.21
N ALA A 623 4.03 3.29 10.08
CA ALA A 623 3.13 4.44 10.08
C ALA A 623 1.74 4.08 10.64
N GLN A 624 1.24 2.88 10.36
CA GLN A 624 0.04 2.33 11.00
C GLN A 624 0.24 2.19 12.51
N ASP A 625 1.37 1.62 12.94
CA ASP A 625 1.68 1.42 14.36
C ASP A 625 1.61 2.74 15.13
N ARG A 626 2.29 3.77 14.62
CA ARG A 626 2.25 5.15 15.16
C ARG A 626 0.83 5.68 15.28
N LEU A 627 0.01 5.56 14.23
CA LEU A 627 -1.37 6.03 14.24
C LEU A 627 -2.21 5.29 15.29
N THR A 628 -2.08 3.97 15.33
CA THR A 628 -2.86 3.13 16.25
C THR A 628 -2.43 3.29 17.71
N ASP A 629 -1.17 3.59 17.98
CA ASP A 629 -0.69 3.92 19.33
C ASP A 629 -1.29 5.23 19.83
N LEU A 630 -1.29 6.27 18.98
CA LEU A 630 -1.95 7.54 19.33
C LEU A 630 -3.45 7.36 19.58
N LEU A 631 -4.13 6.53 18.77
CA LEU A 631 -5.54 6.20 18.97
C LEU A 631 -5.77 5.40 20.25
N GLN A 632 -4.89 4.46 20.59
CA GLN A 632 -4.94 3.74 21.87
C GLN A 632 -4.82 4.72 23.04
N ASP A 633 -3.92 5.70 22.96
CA ASP A 633 -3.73 6.69 24.03
C ASP A 633 -4.97 7.57 24.19
N VAL A 634 -5.62 7.95 23.09
CA VAL A 634 -6.91 8.65 23.12
C VAL A 634 -7.99 7.77 23.75
N TYR A 635 -8.08 6.49 23.36
CA TYR A 635 -9.04 5.53 23.92
C TYR A 635 -8.89 5.35 25.44
N ALA A 636 -7.64 5.27 25.91
CA ALA A 636 -7.32 5.09 27.33
C ALA A 636 -7.62 6.36 28.14
N SER A 637 -7.30 7.53 27.59
CA SER A 637 -7.35 8.80 28.31
C SER A 637 -8.72 9.50 28.26
N TYR A 638 -9.51 9.25 27.22
CA TYR A 638 -10.79 9.93 26.98
C TYR A 638 -11.92 8.90 26.77
N PRO A 639 -12.54 8.39 27.86
CA PRO A 639 -13.59 7.38 27.78
C PRO A 639 -14.77 7.76 26.88
N GLN A 640 -15.08 9.05 26.76
CA GLN A 640 -16.14 9.60 25.91
C GLN A 640 -15.86 9.54 24.39
N TYR A 641 -14.63 9.16 23.99
CA TYR A 641 -14.26 8.98 22.59
C TYR A 641 -14.03 7.51 22.22
N ARG A 642 -14.33 6.57 23.12
CA ARG A 642 -14.03 5.16 22.91
C ARG A 642 -14.79 4.58 21.72
N GLU A 643 -16.08 4.89 21.57
CA GLU A 643 -16.87 4.42 20.42
C GLU A 643 -16.24 4.89 19.10
N ILE A 644 -15.99 6.19 18.96
CA ILE A 644 -15.46 6.74 17.70
C ILE A 644 -14.04 6.28 17.40
N VAL A 645 -13.20 6.12 18.42
CA VAL A 645 -11.84 5.57 18.25
C VAL A 645 -11.89 4.11 17.81
N ARG A 646 -12.77 3.28 18.39
CA ARG A 646 -13.00 1.90 17.94
C ARG A 646 -13.41 1.87 16.47
N MET A 647 -14.30 2.78 16.05
CA MET A 647 -14.68 2.91 14.64
C MET A 647 -13.50 3.29 13.74
N ILE A 648 -12.62 4.21 14.16
CA ILE A 648 -11.42 4.57 13.38
C ILE A 648 -10.50 3.35 13.25
N LEU A 649 -10.22 2.65 14.36
CA LEU A 649 -9.37 1.46 14.39
C LEU A 649 -9.91 0.33 13.51
N SER A 650 -11.23 0.22 13.34
CA SER A 650 -11.82 -0.77 12.41
C SER A 650 -11.46 -0.55 10.93
N THR A 651 -10.99 0.64 10.57
CA THR A 651 -10.65 1.02 9.17
C THR A 651 -9.16 0.94 8.86
N VAL A 652 -8.32 0.69 9.86
CA VAL A 652 -6.86 0.64 9.71
C VAL A 652 -6.30 -0.64 10.32
N GLY A 653 -5.30 -1.24 9.67
CA GLY A 653 -4.60 -2.39 10.24
C GLY A 653 -3.88 -2.02 11.54
N ARG A 654 -3.64 -3.02 12.39
CA ARG A 654 -2.95 -2.89 13.69
C ARG A 654 -1.59 -2.20 13.60
N GLY A 655 -0.87 -2.43 12.50
CA GLY A 655 0.53 -2.04 12.41
C GLY A 655 1.44 -2.81 13.39
N GLY A 656 2.72 -2.49 13.34
CA GLY A 656 3.73 -3.05 14.21
C GLY A 656 5.15 -2.68 13.80
N GLU A 657 6.05 -2.63 14.77
CA GLU A 657 7.48 -2.51 14.53
C GLU A 657 8.08 -3.79 13.91
N GLY A 658 9.14 -3.62 13.10
CA GLY A 658 9.94 -4.74 12.59
C GLY A 658 9.38 -5.45 11.35
N ASP A 659 9.46 -6.78 11.36
CA ASP A 659 9.37 -7.63 10.17
C ASP A 659 7.94 -7.95 9.71
N VAL A 660 6.89 -7.56 10.44
CA VAL A 660 5.49 -7.91 10.08
C VAL A 660 5.12 -7.43 8.67
N GLY A 661 5.45 -6.17 8.34
CA GLY A 661 5.30 -5.68 6.97
C GLY A 661 6.29 -6.33 5.99
N GLN A 662 7.52 -6.61 6.42
CA GLN A 662 8.54 -7.22 5.57
C GLN A 662 8.19 -8.66 5.16
N ARG A 663 7.49 -9.41 6.02
CA ARG A 663 6.98 -10.76 5.74
C ARG A 663 6.11 -10.82 4.49
N ILE A 664 5.38 -9.75 4.17
CA ILE A 664 4.62 -9.67 2.91
C ILE A 664 5.54 -9.90 1.70
N ARG A 665 6.77 -9.36 1.71
CA ARG A 665 7.74 -9.54 0.62
C ARG A 665 8.47 -10.87 0.70
N ASP A 666 8.81 -11.30 1.90
CA ASP A 666 9.63 -12.50 2.08
C ASP A 666 8.81 -13.77 1.81
N GLU A 667 7.56 -13.83 2.29
CA GLU A 667 6.69 -15.00 2.13
C GLU A 667 6.28 -15.22 0.69
N ILE A 668 6.02 -14.16 -0.09
CA ILE A 668 5.68 -14.32 -1.51
C ILE A 668 6.85 -14.92 -2.31
N LEU A 669 8.09 -14.59 -1.95
CA LEU A 669 9.29 -15.21 -2.53
C LEU A 669 9.41 -16.68 -2.12
N VAL A 670 9.11 -17.00 -0.85
CA VAL A 670 9.09 -18.39 -0.37
C VAL A 670 8.01 -19.20 -1.08
N ILE A 671 6.81 -18.65 -1.28
CA ILE A 671 5.71 -19.28 -2.05
C ILE A 671 6.18 -19.60 -3.47
N GLN A 672 6.75 -18.62 -4.17
CA GLN A 672 7.23 -18.79 -5.54
C GLN A 672 8.30 -19.89 -5.65
N ARG A 673 9.23 -19.93 -4.68
CA ARG A 673 10.31 -20.92 -4.64
C ARG A 673 9.79 -22.32 -4.30
N ASN A 674 8.98 -22.45 -3.25
CA ASN A 674 8.49 -23.74 -2.76
C ASN A 674 7.55 -24.42 -3.76
N ASN A 675 6.81 -23.62 -4.52
CA ASN A 675 5.82 -24.11 -5.47
C ASN A 675 6.28 -24.04 -6.93
N ASP A 676 7.50 -23.57 -7.21
CA ASP A 676 8.01 -23.43 -8.59
C ASP A 676 7.04 -22.65 -9.50
N CYS A 677 6.49 -21.55 -8.99
CA CYS A 677 5.47 -20.74 -9.68
C CYS A 677 5.95 -19.31 -10.00
N LYS A 678 7.27 -19.12 -10.08
CA LYS A 678 7.87 -17.82 -10.44
C LYS A 678 7.55 -17.46 -11.90
N GLY A 679 7.25 -16.19 -12.15
CA GLY A 679 6.92 -15.65 -13.48
C GLY A 679 5.44 -15.34 -13.64
N GLY A 680 5.08 -14.78 -14.81
CA GLY A 680 3.71 -14.38 -15.13
C GLY A 680 3.07 -13.54 -14.02
N MET A 681 1.83 -13.89 -13.67
CA MET A 681 1.04 -13.18 -12.66
C MET A 681 1.73 -13.14 -11.29
N MET A 682 2.37 -14.24 -10.85
CA MET A 682 3.00 -14.30 -9.53
C MET A 682 4.18 -13.34 -9.40
N GLU A 683 4.99 -13.19 -10.46
CA GLU A 683 6.09 -12.22 -10.45
C GLU A 683 5.56 -10.78 -10.52
N GLU A 684 4.57 -10.52 -11.36
CA GLU A 684 3.93 -9.19 -11.45
C GLU A 684 3.31 -8.77 -10.12
N TRP A 685 2.62 -9.69 -9.43
CA TRP A 685 2.05 -9.45 -8.12
C TRP A 685 3.13 -9.23 -7.05
N HIS A 686 4.20 -10.02 -7.06
CA HIS A 686 5.36 -9.78 -6.20
C HIS A 686 5.97 -8.38 -6.41
N GLN A 687 6.15 -7.94 -7.65
CA GLN A 687 6.64 -6.58 -7.95
C GLN A 687 5.68 -5.49 -7.45
N LYS A 688 4.37 -5.72 -7.56
CA LYS A 688 3.34 -4.85 -6.99
C LYS A 688 3.46 -4.75 -5.48
N LEU A 689 3.52 -5.87 -4.77
CA LEU A 689 3.66 -5.94 -3.31
C LEU A 689 4.95 -5.29 -2.82
N HIS A 690 6.03 -5.47 -3.58
CA HIS A 690 7.30 -4.82 -3.30
C HIS A 690 7.23 -3.30 -3.50
N ASN A 691 6.39 -2.79 -4.40
CA ASN A 691 6.27 -1.34 -4.60
C ASN A 691 5.26 -0.69 -3.63
N ASN A 692 4.05 -1.23 -3.57
CA ASN A 692 2.96 -0.77 -2.71
C ASN A 692 2.02 -1.95 -2.41
N THR A 693 2.09 -2.47 -1.18
CA THR A 693 1.05 -3.40 -0.71
C THR A 693 -0.23 -2.64 -0.35
N SER A 694 -1.39 -3.25 -0.59
CA SER A 694 -2.70 -2.65 -0.38
C SER A 694 -3.76 -3.69 0.00
N PRO A 695 -4.93 -3.26 0.52
CA PRO A 695 -6.03 -4.18 0.83
C PRO A 695 -6.50 -5.03 -0.36
N ASP A 696 -6.30 -4.58 -1.59
CA ASP A 696 -6.59 -5.37 -2.80
C ASP A 696 -5.78 -6.69 -2.85
N ASP A 697 -4.61 -6.75 -2.21
CA ASP A 697 -3.77 -7.96 -2.18
C ASP A 697 -4.42 -9.12 -1.41
N VAL A 698 -5.22 -8.83 -0.38
CA VAL A 698 -6.01 -9.84 0.35
C VAL A 698 -6.99 -10.50 -0.61
N VAL A 699 -7.68 -9.70 -1.42
CA VAL A 699 -8.66 -10.19 -2.41
C VAL A 699 -7.98 -10.94 -3.55
N ILE A 700 -6.82 -10.46 -4.03
CA ILE A 700 -6.03 -11.15 -5.05
C ILE A 700 -5.60 -12.53 -4.54
N CYS A 701 -5.11 -12.62 -3.31
CA CYS A 701 -4.76 -13.89 -2.68
C CYS A 701 -5.98 -14.83 -2.58
N GLN A 702 -7.15 -14.30 -2.20
CA GLN A 702 -8.38 -15.08 -2.07
C GLN A 702 -8.82 -15.63 -3.43
N ALA A 703 -8.78 -14.79 -4.47
CA ALA A 703 -9.12 -15.22 -5.82
C ALA A 703 -8.19 -16.32 -6.33
N LEU A 704 -6.89 -16.30 -5.96
CA LEU A 704 -5.96 -17.39 -6.28
C LEU A 704 -6.31 -18.67 -5.52
N ILE A 705 -6.67 -18.60 -4.24
CA ILE A 705 -7.10 -19.76 -3.46
C ILE A 705 -8.39 -20.36 -4.06
N ASP A 706 -9.38 -19.53 -4.39
CA ASP A 706 -10.63 -19.96 -5.01
C ASP A 706 -10.40 -20.59 -6.40
N TYR A 707 -9.51 -19.99 -7.19
CA TYR A 707 -9.05 -20.53 -8.47
C TYR A 707 -8.47 -21.93 -8.32
N ILE A 708 -7.58 -22.14 -7.34
CA ILE A 708 -6.94 -23.44 -7.10
C ILE A 708 -7.96 -24.47 -6.56
N ASN A 709 -8.85 -24.05 -5.67
CA ASN A 709 -9.91 -24.91 -5.12
C ASN A 709 -10.94 -25.35 -6.16
N SER A 710 -11.20 -24.51 -7.17
CA SER A 710 -12.10 -24.80 -8.31
C SER A 710 -11.43 -25.56 -9.46
N ASP A 711 -10.35 -26.28 -9.17
CA ASP A 711 -9.56 -27.04 -10.17
C ASP A 711 -9.04 -26.16 -11.31
N PHE A 712 -8.58 -24.95 -10.96
CA PHE A 712 -7.99 -23.96 -11.87
C PHE A 712 -9.00 -23.37 -12.86
N ASP A 713 -10.23 -23.08 -12.41
CA ASP A 713 -11.24 -22.38 -13.21
C ASP A 713 -11.03 -20.86 -13.20
N ILE A 714 -10.54 -20.31 -14.32
CA ILE A 714 -10.30 -18.88 -14.49
C ILE A 714 -11.59 -18.03 -14.35
N GLY A 715 -12.75 -18.63 -14.61
CA GLY A 715 -14.05 -17.98 -14.39
C GLY A 715 -14.31 -17.68 -12.92
N VAL A 716 -13.91 -18.59 -12.02
CA VAL A 716 -14.00 -18.39 -10.56
C VAL A 716 -13.04 -17.30 -10.11
N TYR A 717 -11.79 -17.30 -10.61
CA TYR A 717 -10.82 -16.23 -10.34
C TYR A 717 -11.40 -14.83 -10.63
N TRP A 718 -11.89 -14.63 -11.85
CA TRP A 718 -12.47 -13.35 -12.26
C TRP A 718 -13.78 -13.05 -11.53
N LYS A 719 -14.59 -14.05 -11.19
CA LYS A 719 -15.80 -13.87 -10.39
C LYS A 719 -15.47 -13.33 -8.99
N THR A 720 -14.49 -13.94 -8.30
CA THR A 720 -14.05 -13.50 -6.97
C THR A 720 -13.49 -12.08 -7.01
N LEU A 721 -12.65 -11.75 -8.00
CA LEU A 721 -12.10 -10.39 -8.15
C LEU A 721 -13.21 -9.35 -8.41
N ASN A 722 -14.09 -9.60 -9.38
CA ASN A 722 -15.14 -8.65 -9.77
C ASN A 722 -16.18 -8.45 -8.66
N ALA A 723 -16.54 -9.51 -7.92
CA ALA A 723 -17.44 -9.42 -6.76
C ALA A 723 -16.89 -8.50 -5.66
N ASN A 724 -15.57 -8.34 -5.60
CA ASN A 724 -14.87 -7.46 -4.66
C ASN A 724 -14.43 -6.13 -5.29
N GLY A 725 -14.92 -5.77 -6.48
CA GLY A 725 -14.64 -4.51 -7.14
C GLY A 725 -13.25 -4.40 -7.79
N ILE A 726 -12.53 -5.52 -7.98
CA ILE A 726 -11.25 -5.56 -8.68
C ILE A 726 -11.48 -6.01 -10.12
N THR A 727 -11.52 -5.06 -11.05
CA THR A 727 -11.64 -5.34 -12.49
C THR A 727 -10.27 -5.53 -13.14
N LYS A 728 -10.25 -5.96 -14.40
CA LYS A 728 -9.01 -6.04 -15.19
C LYS A 728 -8.35 -4.66 -15.33
N GLU A 729 -9.14 -3.62 -15.54
CA GLU A 729 -8.65 -2.24 -15.61
C GLU A 729 -8.02 -1.81 -14.28
N ARG A 730 -8.58 -2.25 -13.14
CA ARG A 730 -8.01 -1.99 -11.81
C ARG A 730 -6.64 -2.64 -11.66
N LEU A 731 -6.48 -3.92 -12.04
CA LEU A 731 -5.19 -4.61 -12.00
C LEU A 731 -4.12 -3.93 -12.86
N LEU A 732 -4.53 -3.36 -14.00
CA LEU A 732 -3.67 -2.60 -14.90
C LEU A 732 -3.38 -1.16 -14.43
N SER A 733 -4.19 -0.64 -13.49
CA SER A 733 -4.04 0.72 -12.98
C SER A 733 -2.98 0.88 -11.89
N TYR A 734 -2.48 -0.21 -11.31
CA TYR A 734 -1.43 -0.15 -10.30
C TYR A 734 -0.12 0.37 -10.90
N ASP A 735 0.67 1.11 -10.11
CA ASP A 735 2.02 1.58 -10.50
C ASP A 735 2.90 0.44 -11.05
N ARG A 736 2.71 -0.78 -10.52
CA ARG A 736 3.23 -2.04 -11.06
C ARG A 736 2.05 -2.92 -11.44
N ALA A 737 1.61 -2.79 -12.69
CA ALA A 737 0.43 -3.45 -13.22
C ALA A 737 0.58 -4.98 -13.30
N ILE A 738 -0.52 -5.68 -12.99
CA ILE A 738 -0.66 -7.12 -13.18
C ILE A 738 -1.40 -7.35 -14.50
N HIS A 739 -0.71 -7.93 -15.47
CA HIS A 739 -1.17 -8.15 -16.85
C HIS A 739 -1.58 -9.59 -17.09
N SER A 740 -0.86 -10.52 -16.46
CA SER A 740 -0.96 -11.94 -16.70
C SER A 740 -2.06 -12.58 -15.84
N GLU A 741 -2.72 -13.59 -16.38
CA GLU A 741 -3.62 -14.46 -15.62
C GLU A 741 -2.83 -15.54 -14.85
N PRO A 742 -3.38 -16.07 -13.75
CA PRO A 742 -2.72 -17.15 -13.01
C PRO A 742 -2.65 -18.43 -13.84
N ASN A 743 -1.45 -19.00 -13.95
CA ASN A 743 -1.20 -20.25 -14.68
C ASN A 743 -0.36 -21.20 -13.81
N PHE A 744 -1.02 -22.12 -13.12
CA PHE A 744 -0.40 -23.08 -12.21
C PHE A 744 -0.54 -24.50 -12.73
N ARG A 745 0.40 -25.36 -12.36
CA ARG A 745 0.34 -26.79 -12.64
C ARG A 745 -0.44 -27.52 -11.56
N ARG A 746 -1.07 -28.65 -11.92
CA ARG A 746 -1.91 -29.42 -10.99
C ARG A 746 -1.12 -30.02 -9.82
N ASP A 747 0.14 -30.37 -10.04
CA ASP A 747 1.06 -30.86 -8.99
C ASP A 747 1.36 -29.80 -7.92
N GLN A 748 1.17 -28.51 -8.23
CA GLN A 748 1.42 -27.41 -7.29
C GLN A 748 0.22 -27.15 -6.34
N LYS A 749 -0.93 -27.81 -6.56
CA LYS A 749 -2.20 -27.51 -5.87
C LYS A 749 -2.08 -27.50 -4.34
N GLU A 750 -1.62 -28.59 -3.75
CA GLU A 750 -1.56 -28.74 -2.29
C GLU A 750 -0.56 -27.77 -1.64
N GLY A 751 0.61 -27.61 -2.26
CA GLY A 751 1.64 -26.67 -1.80
C GLY A 751 1.17 -25.21 -1.86
N LEU A 752 0.53 -24.82 -2.97
CA LEU A 752 0.02 -23.46 -3.14
C LEU A 752 -1.11 -23.16 -2.16
N LEU A 753 -2.05 -24.08 -1.93
CA LEU A 753 -3.13 -23.86 -0.96
C LEU A 753 -2.59 -23.67 0.46
N ARG A 754 -1.59 -24.47 0.86
CA ARG A 754 -0.94 -24.33 2.16
C ARG A 754 -0.21 -22.98 2.28
N ASP A 755 0.62 -22.66 1.30
CA ASP A 755 1.50 -21.49 1.40
C ASP A 755 0.74 -20.17 1.17
N LEU A 756 -0.20 -20.12 0.22
CA LEU A 756 -1.11 -18.97 0.04
C LEU A 756 -2.09 -18.81 1.21
N GLY A 757 -2.54 -19.91 1.82
CA GLY A 757 -3.35 -19.86 3.05
C GLY A 757 -2.59 -19.21 4.21
N ASN A 758 -1.30 -19.57 4.38
CA ASN A 758 -0.44 -18.89 5.36
C ASN A 758 -0.25 -17.40 5.01
N TYR A 759 0.00 -17.11 3.74
CA TYR A 759 0.22 -15.75 3.26
C TYR A 759 -1.00 -14.85 3.38
N MET A 760 -2.19 -15.42 3.22
CA MET A 760 -3.47 -14.75 3.45
C MET A 760 -3.56 -14.19 4.88
N ARG A 761 -3.15 -14.97 5.89
CA ARG A 761 -3.11 -14.48 7.28
C ARG A 761 -2.17 -13.30 7.43
N THR A 762 -0.97 -13.38 6.82
CA THR A 762 0.01 -12.28 6.85
C THR A 762 -0.54 -11.00 6.22
N LEU A 763 -1.20 -11.11 5.06
CA LEU A 763 -1.81 -9.95 4.39
C LEU A 763 -2.95 -9.35 5.22
N LYS A 764 -3.82 -10.17 5.78
CA LYS A 764 -4.93 -9.74 6.64
C LYS A 764 -4.43 -9.06 7.92
N ALA A 765 -3.40 -9.59 8.57
CA ALA A 765 -2.82 -9.00 9.77
C ALA A 765 -2.31 -7.56 9.54
N VAL A 766 -1.88 -7.22 8.33
CA VAL A 766 -1.38 -5.87 7.98
C VAL A 766 -2.48 -4.96 7.44
N HIS A 767 -3.39 -5.48 6.63
CA HIS A 767 -4.39 -4.66 5.90
C HIS A 767 -5.78 -4.65 6.51
N SER A 768 -6.10 -5.56 7.43
CA SER A 768 -7.42 -5.69 8.04
C SER A 768 -7.36 -5.44 9.55
N GLY A 769 -7.87 -4.29 9.98
CA GLY A 769 -8.02 -3.97 11.41
C GLY A 769 -9.02 -4.85 12.13
N ALA A 770 -9.96 -5.48 11.43
CA ALA A 770 -11.02 -6.27 12.03
C ALA A 770 -10.92 -7.77 11.70
N ASP A 771 -9.73 -8.27 11.36
CA ASP A 771 -9.52 -9.70 11.11
C ASP A 771 -9.46 -10.49 12.42
N LEU A 772 -10.46 -11.37 12.62
CA LEU A 772 -10.65 -12.13 13.86
C LEU A 772 -9.52 -13.10 14.16
N GLU A 773 -9.05 -13.86 13.16
CA GLU A 773 -7.97 -14.84 13.34
C GLU A 773 -6.67 -14.15 13.78
N SER A 774 -6.32 -13.03 13.12
CA SER A 774 -5.15 -12.23 13.48
C SER A 774 -5.28 -11.62 14.88
N ALA A 775 -6.46 -11.10 15.24
CA ALA A 775 -6.68 -10.49 16.54
C ALA A 775 -6.62 -11.51 17.68
N ILE A 776 -7.24 -12.69 17.51
CA ILE A 776 -7.14 -13.81 18.47
C ILE A 776 -5.68 -14.22 18.62
N SER A 777 -4.96 -14.43 17.51
CA SER A 777 -3.55 -14.85 17.54
C SER A 777 -2.65 -13.84 18.27
N ASN A 778 -2.86 -12.54 18.06
CA ASN A 778 -2.09 -11.49 18.74
C ASN A 778 -2.34 -11.43 20.26
N CYS A 779 -3.56 -11.78 20.70
CA CYS A 779 -3.94 -11.83 22.11
C CYS A 779 -3.49 -13.13 22.79
N MET A 780 -3.66 -14.26 22.12
CA MET A 780 -3.27 -15.59 22.61
C MET A 780 -1.76 -15.83 22.53
N GLY A 781 -1.06 -15.02 21.75
CA GLY A 781 0.34 -15.23 21.44
C GLY A 781 0.53 -16.37 20.43
N TYR A 782 1.56 -16.23 19.61
CA TYR A 782 1.95 -17.28 18.69
C TYR A 782 3.45 -17.24 18.46
N LYS A 783 3.99 -18.39 18.05
CA LYS A 783 5.36 -18.52 17.59
C LYS A 783 5.33 -19.01 16.16
N SER A 784 5.96 -18.25 15.27
CA SER A 784 6.19 -18.65 13.89
C SER A 784 7.68 -18.68 13.66
N GLU A 785 8.24 -19.87 13.47
CA GLU A 785 9.62 -20.01 13.01
C GLU A 785 9.71 -19.45 11.58
N GLY A 786 10.67 -18.57 11.34
CA GLY A 786 10.90 -18.04 10.00
C GLY A 786 11.41 -19.14 9.08
N GLN A 787 10.86 -19.24 7.86
CA GLN A 787 11.35 -20.20 6.88
C GLN A 787 12.50 -19.62 6.06
N GLY A 788 13.68 -20.26 6.14
CA GLY A 788 14.85 -19.85 5.37
C GLY A 788 15.47 -18.53 5.88
N PHE A 789 15.34 -17.46 5.09
CA PHE A 789 15.91 -16.14 5.40
C PHE A 789 14.95 -15.24 6.22
N MET A 790 13.71 -15.69 6.45
CA MET A 790 12.73 -14.95 7.23
C MET A 790 13.09 -14.97 8.72
N VAL A 791 12.89 -13.84 9.40
CA VAL A 791 13.02 -13.75 10.86
C VAL A 791 11.80 -14.40 11.52
N GLY A 792 12.02 -15.18 12.59
CA GLY A 792 10.94 -15.76 13.38
C GLY A 792 10.16 -14.70 14.15
N VAL A 793 8.85 -14.91 14.33
CA VAL A 793 7.98 -14.04 15.13
C VAL A 793 7.60 -14.77 16.40
N GLN A 794 7.85 -14.14 17.55
CA GLN A 794 7.35 -14.59 18.84
C GLN A 794 6.51 -13.48 19.47
N ILE A 795 5.20 -13.71 19.55
CA ILE A 795 4.28 -12.88 20.30
C ILE A 795 3.86 -13.64 21.55
N ASN A 796 4.09 -13.06 22.71
CA ASN A 796 3.64 -13.63 23.97
C ASN A 796 2.14 -13.32 24.19
N PRO A 797 1.39 -14.23 24.85
CA PRO A 797 0.01 -13.98 25.23
C PRO A 797 -0.13 -12.70 26.06
N VAL A 798 -1.27 -12.02 25.94
CA VAL A 798 -1.58 -10.86 26.76
C VAL A 798 -1.75 -11.30 28.22
N PRO A 799 -1.06 -10.67 29.18
CA PRO A 799 -1.18 -11.05 30.59
C PRO A 799 -2.55 -10.67 31.15
N GLY A 800 -3.08 -11.48 32.07
CA GLY A 800 -4.30 -11.15 32.80
C GLY A 800 -5.60 -11.34 32.01
N LEU A 801 -5.59 -12.16 30.96
CA LEU A 801 -6.83 -12.60 30.29
C LEU A 801 -7.74 -13.37 31.26
N PRO A 802 -9.08 -13.27 31.13
CA PRO A 802 -10.02 -13.99 31.99
C PRO A 802 -9.86 -15.52 31.91
N ASN A 803 -10.18 -16.22 33.01
CA ASN A 803 -10.17 -17.69 33.03
C ASN A 803 -11.25 -18.24 32.09
N GLY A 804 -10.91 -19.22 31.25
CA GLY A 804 -11.82 -19.77 30.25
C GLY A 804 -11.93 -18.96 28.95
N PHE A 805 -11.23 -17.82 28.86
CA PHE A 805 -11.24 -16.95 27.68
C PHE A 805 -10.52 -17.58 26.47
N PRO A 806 -9.36 -18.25 26.62
CA PRO A 806 -8.73 -19.01 25.54
C PRO A 806 -9.66 -20.00 24.85
N GLU A 807 -10.35 -20.83 25.64
CA GLU A 807 -11.26 -21.86 25.17
C GLU A 807 -12.48 -21.23 24.45
N LEU A 808 -12.93 -20.07 24.92
CA LEU A 808 -14.01 -19.31 24.29
C LEU A 808 -13.57 -18.71 22.94
N LEU A 809 -12.35 -18.20 22.83
CA LEU A 809 -11.82 -17.70 21.56
C LEU A 809 -11.56 -18.84 20.56
N GLU A 810 -11.10 -20.00 21.02
CA GLU A 810 -10.95 -21.20 20.21
C GLU A 810 -12.31 -21.67 19.68
N PHE A 811 -13.33 -21.74 20.54
CA PHE A 811 -14.71 -22.00 20.14
C PHE A 811 -15.18 -21.03 19.05
N VAL A 812 -14.99 -19.73 19.25
CA VAL A 812 -15.37 -18.71 18.27
C VAL A 812 -14.66 -18.94 16.93
N ALA A 813 -13.34 -19.20 16.96
CA ALA A 813 -12.53 -19.42 15.76
C ALA A 813 -12.98 -20.65 14.96
N GLU A 814 -13.32 -21.75 15.64
CA GLU A 814 -13.81 -22.98 15.01
C GLU A 814 -15.20 -22.83 14.36
N HIS A 815 -16.04 -21.95 14.90
CA HIS A 815 -17.43 -21.80 14.46
C HIS A 815 -17.65 -20.68 13.42
N VAL A 816 -16.61 -19.91 13.05
CA VAL A 816 -16.73 -18.76 12.11
C VAL A 816 -17.32 -19.18 10.77
N GLU A 817 -16.92 -20.33 10.24
CA GLU A 817 -17.32 -20.82 8.91
C GLU A 817 -18.61 -21.66 8.92
N GLU A 818 -19.20 -21.89 10.09
CA GLU A 818 -20.41 -22.69 10.18
C GLU A 818 -21.64 -21.97 9.61
N LYS A 819 -22.58 -22.76 9.08
CA LYS A 819 -23.85 -22.23 8.54
C LYS A 819 -24.78 -21.74 9.64
N ASN A 820 -24.84 -22.46 10.76
CA ASN A 820 -25.66 -22.06 11.89
C ASN A 820 -24.95 -20.97 12.69
N VAL A 821 -25.44 -19.74 12.59
CA VAL A 821 -24.78 -18.60 13.21
C VAL A 821 -25.13 -18.40 14.69
N GLU A 822 -26.17 -19.06 15.21
CA GLU A 822 -26.63 -18.82 16.60
C GLU A 822 -25.55 -19.11 17.65
N PRO A 823 -24.89 -20.30 17.65
CA PRO A 823 -23.84 -20.59 18.63
C PRO A 823 -22.64 -19.64 18.49
N LEU A 824 -22.31 -19.27 17.25
CA LEU A 824 -21.25 -18.30 16.97
C LEU A 824 -21.58 -16.92 17.56
N LEU A 825 -22.79 -16.41 17.35
CA LEU A 825 -23.21 -15.11 17.88
C LEU A 825 -23.18 -15.07 19.41
N GLU A 826 -23.61 -16.15 20.06
CA GLU A 826 -23.50 -16.27 21.50
C GLU A 826 -22.06 -16.27 21.98
N GLY A 827 -21.19 -17.08 21.35
CA GLY A 827 -19.76 -17.16 21.65
C GLY A 827 -19.07 -15.82 21.50
N LEU A 828 -19.35 -15.11 20.40
CA LEU A 828 -18.82 -13.77 20.14
C LEU A 828 -19.23 -12.78 21.24
N LEU A 829 -20.51 -12.73 21.59
CA LEU A 829 -21.02 -11.80 22.61
C LEU A 829 -20.51 -12.12 24.01
N GLU A 830 -20.41 -13.41 24.35
CA GLU A 830 -19.81 -13.85 25.60
C GLU A 830 -18.34 -13.44 25.68
N ALA A 831 -17.59 -13.57 24.58
CA ALA A 831 -16.20 -13.15 24.51
C ALA A 831 -16.07 -11.64 24.71
N ARG A 832 -16.92 -10.85 24.05
CA ARG A 832 -16.92 -9.39 24.21
C ARG A 832 -17.24 -8.96 25.65
N GLN A 833 -18.18 -9.64 26.32
CA GLN A 833 -18.49 -9.36 27.72
C GLN A 833 -17.36 -9.73 28.68
N GLU A 834 -16.69 -10.87 28.48
CA GLU A 834 -15.50 -11.24 29.26
C GLU A 834 -14.32 -10.29 29.04
N LEU A 835 -14.21 -9.71 27.84
CA LEU A 835 -13.14 -8.78 27.48
C LEU A 835 -13.33 -7.37 28.06
N GLN A 836 -14.57 -6.94 28.30
CA GLN A 836 -14.93 -5.57 28.71
C GLN A 836 -14.15 -5.05 29.94
N PRO A 837 -13.98 -5.83 31.03
CA PRO A 837 -13.24 -5.37 32.21
C PRO A 837 -11.75 -5.09 31.90
N SER A 838 -11.18 -5.80 30.92
CA SER A 838 -9.79 -5.64 30.50
C SER A 838 -9.59 -4.43 29.58
N LEU A 839 -10.61 -4.04 28.82
CA LEU A 839 -10.60 -2.83 27.98
C LEU A 839 -10.65 -1.53 28.81
N SER A 840 -11.16 -1.60 30.04
CA SER A 840 -11.25 -0.44 30.93
C SER A 840 -9.99 -0.21 31.77
N LYS A 841 -9.04 -1.15 31.77
CA LYS A 841 -7.79 -1.07 32.53
C LYS A 841 -6.66 -0.57 31.64
N SER A 842 -5.85 0.34 32.17
CA SER A 842 -4.56 0.68 31.53
C SER A 842 -3.62 -0.51 31.63
N GLN A 843 -3.12 -1.00 30.50
CA GLN A 843 -2.18 -2.12 30.41
C GLN A 843 -1.30 -2.01 29.16
N SER A 844 -0.15 -2.68 29.16
CA SER A 844 0.88 -2.55 28.12
C SER A 844 0.48 -3.05 26.73
N ARG A 845 -0.55 -3.90 26.64
CA ARG A 845 -1.05 -4.50 25.37
C ARG A 845 -2.51 -4.12 25.09
N LEU A 846 -2.95 -2.94 25.54
CA LEU A 846 -4.34 -2.49 25.38
C LEU A 846 -4.77 -2.46 23.90
N LYS A 847 -3.89 -2.04 22.99
CA LYS A 847 -4.10 -2.02 21.53
C LYS A 847 -4.59 -3.37 21.02
N ASP A 848 -3.96 -4.47 21.42
CA ASP A 848 -4.36 -5.81 20.98
C ASP A 848 -5.75 -6.19 21.45
N LEU A 849 -6.13 -5.80 22.67
CA LEU A 849 -7.48 -6.05 23.18
C LEU A 849 -8.53 -5.20 22.46
N ILE A 850 -8.21 -3.94 22.13
CA ILE A 850 -9.12 -3.10 21.34
C ILE A 850 -9.33 -3.70 19.95
N PHE A 851 -8.26 -4.16 19.30
CA PHE A 851 -8.34 -4.84 18.00
C PHE A 851 -9.12 -6.16 18.08
N LEU A 852 -8.98 -6.94 19.17
CA LEU A 852 -9.80 -8.11 19.41
C LEU A 852 -11.29 -7.76 19.56
N ASP A 853 -11.62 -6.74 20.33
CA ASP A 853 -13.02 -6.30 20.48
C ASP A 853 -13.62 -5.82 19.15
N VAL A 854 -12.87 -5.03 18.37
CA VAL A 854 -13.27 -4.58 17.02
C VAL A 854 -13.48 -5.76 16.06
N ALA A 855 -12.61 -6.77 16.12
CA ALA A 855 -12.75 -7.96 15.27
C ALA A 855 -13.94 -8.84 15.68
N LEU A 856 -14.19 -9.01 16.99
CA LEU A 856 -15.38 -9.69 17.49
C LEU A 856 -16.66 -8.96 17.05
N ASP A 857 -16.69 -7.63 17.17
CA ASP A 857 -17.80 -6.76 16.71
C ASP A 857 -18.09 -6.93 15.21
N SER A 858 -17.06 -6.84 14.39
CA SER A 858 -17.17 -7.00 12.93
C SER A 858 -17.65 -8.40 12.55
N THR A 859 -17.25 -9.42 13.31
CA THR A 859 -17.69 -10.80 13.09
C THR A 859 -19.16 -10.98 13.46
N VAL A 860 -19.64 -10.34 14.53
CA VAL A 860 -21.08 -10.33 14.87
C VAL A 860 -21.89 -9.77 13.71
N ARG A 861 -21.50 -8.60 13.18
CA ARG A 861 -22.18 -8.00 12.01
C ARG A 861 -22.23 -8.96 10.82
N THR A 862 -21.08 -9.56 10.47
CA THR A 862 -20.98 -10.48 9.33
C THR A 862 -21.79 -11.77 9.56
N ALA A 863 -21.85 -12.28 10.78
CA ALA A 863 -22.67 -13.43 11.15
C ALA A 863 -24.18 -13.12 11.06
N VAL A 864 -24.61 -11.92 11.46
CA VAL A 864 -26.00 -11.46 11.33
C VAL A 864 -26.38 -11.28 9.86
N GLU A 865 -25.52 -10.68 9.04
CA GLU A 865 -25.78 -10.52 7.60
C GLU A 865 -25.96 -11.88 6.89
N ARG A 866 -25.19 -12.90 7.30
CA ARG A 866 -25.32 -14.27 6.78
C ARG A 866 -26.63 -14.96 7.19
N SER A 867 -27.25 -14.56 8.29
CA SER A 867 -28.46 -15.21 8.80
C SER A 867 -29.77 -14.68 8.21
N TYR A 868 -29.72 -13.60 7.42
CA TYR A 868 -30.93 -12.97 6.86
C TYR A 868 -31.82 -13.93 6.06
N GLU A 869 -31.25 -14.84 5.27
CA GLU A 869 -32.04 -15.80 4.51
C GLU A 869 -32.81 -16.78 5.43
N GLU A 870 -32.19 -17.22 6.53
CA GLU A 870 -32.83 -18.08 7.52
C GLU A 870 -33.86 -17.33 8.36
N LEU A 871 -33.56 -16.08 8.73
CA LEU A 871 -34.45 -15.22 9.53
C LEU A 871 -35.73 -14.83 8.79
N ASN A 872 -35.69 -14.71 7.45
CA ASN A 872 -36.88 -14.40 6.65
C ASN A 872 -38.01 -15.41 6.81
N ASN A 873 -37.69 -16.66 7.16
CA ASN A 873 -38.66 -17.73 7.36
C ASN A 873 -38.80 -18.15 8.84
N ALA A 874 -38.15 -17.42 9.76
CA ALA A 874 -38.14 -17.75 11.17
C ALA A 874 -39.40 -17.26 11.90
N GLY A 875 -39.79 -17.98 12.95
CA GLY A 875 -40.87 -17.53 13.84
C GLY A 875 -40.48 -16.27 14.64
N PRO A 876 -41.47 -15.52 15.16
CA PRO A 876 -41.23 -14.29 15.92
C PRO A 876 -40.26 -14.46 17.10
N GLU A 877 -40.31 -15.60 17.80
CA GLU A 877 -39.43 -15.90 18.94
C GLU A 877 -37.94 -15.89 18.54
N LYS A 878 -37.61 -16.55 17.43
CA LYS A 878 -36.23 -16.60 16.91
C LYS A 878 -35.78 -15.22 16.44
N ILE A 879 -36.66 -14.45 15.79
CA ILE A 879 -36.36 -13.07 15.38
C ILE A 879 -36.07 -12.19 16.61
N MET A 880 -36.93 -12.25 17.63
CA MET A 880 -36.79 -11.49 18.87
C MET A 880 -35.50 -11.86 19.61
N TYR A 881 -35.15 -13.14 19.64
CA TYR A 881 -33.90 -13.62 20.19
C TYR A 881 -32.69 -13.04 19.44
N PHE A 882 -32.68 -13.07 18.11
CA PHE A 882 -31.62 -12.43 17.32
C PHE A 882 -31.53 -10.92 17.56
N ILE A 883 -32.67 -10.22 17.63
CA ILE A 883 -32.70 -8.79 17.96
C ILE A 883 -32.05 -8.54 19.33
N SER A 884 -32.29 -9.40 20.32
CA SER A 884 -31.65 -9.27 21.63
C SER A 884 -30.13 -9.40 21.57
N LEU A 885 -29.60 -10.33 20.77
CA LEU A 885 -28.15 -10.50 20.57
C LEU A 885 -27.53 -9.28 19.84
N VAL A 886 -28.21 -8.76 18.82
CA VAL A 886 -27.76 -7.57 18.08
C VAL A 886 -27.78 -6.33 18.97
N LEU A 887 -28.83 -6.17 19.77
CA LEU A 887 -28.96 -5.05 20.71
C LEU A 887 -27.91 -5.14 21.82
N GLU A 888 -27.61 -6.34 22.31
CA GLU A 888 -26.51 -6.58 23.24
C GLU A 888 -25.16 -6.18 22.64
N ASN A 889 -24.88 -6.56 21.39
CA ASN A 889 -23.67 -6.15 20.68
C ASN A 889 -23.53 -4.63 20.59
N LEU A 890 -24.64 -3.96 20.24
CA LEU A 890 -24.70 -2.50 20.11
C LEU A 890 -24.45 -1.84 21.46
N ALA A 891 -25.09 -2.32 22.53
CA ALA A 891 -24.90 -1.80 23.88
C ALA A 891 -23.44 -1.96 24.37
N LEU A 892 -22.73 -3.02 23.99
CA LEU A 892 -21.30 -3.18 24.31
C LEU A 892 -20.40 -2.19 23.57
N SER A 893 -20.91 -1.59 22.49
CA SER A 893 -20.12 -0.78 21.57
C SER A 893 -20.40 0.72 21.67
N SER A 894 -21.61 1.09 22.08
CA SER A 894 -22.08 2.48 22.15
C SER A 894 -21.70 3.16 23.46
N ASP A 895 -21.34 4.42 23.36
CA ASP A 895 -21.32 5.35 24.48
C ASP A 895 -22.76 5.84 24.78
N ASP A 896 -23.04 6.26 26.03
CA ASP A 896 -24.40 6.65 26.49
C ASP A 896 -25.50 5.61 26.20
N ASN A 897 -25.26 4.36 26.57
CA ASN A 897 -26.06 3.20 26.14
C ASN A 897 -27.27 2.88 27.05
N GLU A 898 -27.65 3.77 27.97
CA GLU A 898 -28.63 3.50 29.03
C GLU A 898 -29.99 3.04 28.47
N ASP A 899 -30.50 3.72 27.44
CA ASP A 899 -31.74 3.35 26.76
C ASP A 899 -31.64 1.99 26.05
N LEU A 900 -30.49 1.66 25.46
CA LEU A 900 -30.25 0.36 24.82
C LEU A 900 -30.29 -0.77 25.86
N ILE A 901 -29.71 -0.55 27.03
CA ILE A 901 -29.73 -1.52 28.15
C ILE A 901 -31.16 -1.71 28.68
N TYR A 902 -31.95 -0.64 28.80
CA TYR A 902 -33.37 -0.76 29.19
C TYR A 902 -34.19 -1.55 28.14
N CYS A 903 -33.98 -1.28 26.86
CA CYS A 903 -34.60 -2.06 25.78
C CYS A 903 -34.21 -3.54 25.84
N LEU A 904 -32.91 -3.83 26.05
CA LEU A 904 -32.39 -5.19 26.16
C LEU A 904 -33.01 -5.93 27.34
N LYS A 905 -33.12 -5.28 28.50
CA LYS A 905 -33.80 -5.85 29.67
C LYS A 905 -35.25 -6.19 29.39
N GLY A 906 -35.98 -5.30 28.72
CA GLY A 906 -37.37 -5.53 28.32
C GLY A 906 -37.51 -6.75 27.39
N LEU A 907 -36.65 -6.82 26.38
CA LEU A 907 -36.63 -7.93 25.42
C LEU A 907 -36.30 -9.26 26.09
N VAL A 908 -35.21 -9.34 26.86
CA VAL A 908 -34.79 -10.57 27.56
C VAL A 908 -35.85 -11.04 28.55
N SER A 909 -36.55 -10.12 29.22
CA SER A 909 -37.66 -10.47 30.12
C SER A 909 -38.88 -11.02 29.37
N THR A 910 -39.04 -10.67 28.10
CA THR A 910 -40.16 -11.10 27.24
C THR A 910 -39.86 -12.43 26.53
N THR A 911 -38.60 -12.73 26.21
CA THR A 911 -38.19 -14.04 25.62
C THR A 911 -38.10 -15.17 26.65
N LEU A 912 -38.12 -14.86 27.95
CA LEU A 912 -38.17 -15.82 29.06
C LEU A 912 -39.59 -16.16 29.52
N LEU A 913 -40.61 -15.49 28.95
CA LEU A 913 -42.05 -15.73 29.10
C LEU A 913 -42.59 -16.43 27.85
#